data_AF-A0A2A4JLD6-F1
#
_entry.id   AF-A0A2A4JLD6-F1
#
_cell.length_a   1.000
_cell.length_b   1.000
_cell.length_c   1.000
_cell.angle_alpha   90.00
_cell.angle_beta   90.00
_cell.angle_gamma   90.00
#
_symmetry.space_group_name_H-M   'P 1'
#
loop_
_entity.id
_entity.type
_entity.pdbx_description
1 polymer ?
#
loop_
_entity_poly.entity_id
_entity_poly.type
_entity_poly.pdbx_seq_one_letter_code
_entity_poly.pdbx_strand_id
1 'polypeptide(L)'
;MVELKGLLICIPLYTAGLLFLGASLSAGVFIFHIAVVPLIFKYCKAFRRNLVFANFVQWPLHMNYEEPSASGIEGARNLSIEYQSKVNQCKIRIGIWHILPRSSYERLKHSYDKYDKDDMDRVLGDELAQSKTPVILYCHGNSNSRAAVHRIMLYKFFQEMDFHTITFDYRGYGDSTNIQPSEAGVVEDALVVYDWLHSTLSHNKNVFVWGHSLGTAISSHLVGNLQELSVRLLDRPSPLPMPKGLILEAPFNNLADEVAKHPLSKLVTWLPYYESTFVAPFRANDEQTFKSDEHLAKVKSLPVLILHAKDDIIVPFIVGLRLYRSILQSRTPEDASVTLHAYDKSQNLGHKWICTASDLSDVIGTILLTGASLTASVLVVQVAVLPLVFKYSKSVQRKMVFSNCINYPRNLDYENPSSCNVVGGRNFNIQFQSTVDTCPIKLGVWHIVPCSMFREVFVIRDYLTVDDRLHQELKRTQNTIVLYCHGNSNHRASPHRLQMYKVFQELNFHVITFDYRGYGDSTRVRPTERGVVEDALEVYAWLMESLNEINRPPVIIWGHSLGTAVAANLTANLSDMCASQGRAQLPRPNALVLEAPFNNLMDEIESHPFSKLVSWLPYYRDTFVKPFTVSSEYAFTTDQYLSSVPHIPILMLHSKGDKIVPYNLAVKLHEKVAESRTKSGAPLVFHSFERGLGLGHNNLCEAPDLKDVVSKFLAEVKKRDGAY
;
A
#
# COMPACT_ATOMS: atom_id res chain seq x y z
N MET A 1 -64.77 56.96 66.55
CA MET A 1 -64.93 57.24 65.11
C MET A 1 -63.64 57.70 64.41
N VAL A 2 -62.68 58.30 65.12
CA VAL A 2 -61.38 58.73 64.57
C VAL A 2 -60.39 57.56 64.37
N GLU A 3 -60.36 56.58 65.29
CA GLU A 3 -59.46 55.42 65.19
C GLU A 3 -59.80 54.45 64.05
N LEU A 4 -61.09 54.24 63.76
CA LEU A 4 -61.53 53.37 62.67
C LEU A 4 -61.14 53.95 61.29
N LYS A 5 -61.16 55.28 61.16
CA LYS A 5 -60.70 55.99 59.93
C LYS A 5 -59.19 55.90 59.74
N GLY A 6 -58.40 55.94 60.82
CA GLY A 6 -56.95 55.72 60.76
C GLY A 6 -56.59 54.31 60.31
N LEU A 7 -57.29 53.29 60.84
CA LEU A 7 -57.07 51.88 60.45
C LEU A 7 -57.45 51.61 58.98
N LEU A 8 -58.55 52.22 58.50
CA LEU A 8 -59.02 52.16 57.11
C LEU A 8 -58.06 52.80 56.10
N ILE A 9 -57.15 53.69 56.53
CA ILE A 9 -56.17 54.36 55.66
C ILE A 9 -54.78 53.70 55.81
N CYS A 10 -54.38 53.32 57.02
CA CYS A 10 -53.07 52.74 57.30
C CYS A 10 -52.92 51.31 56.74
N ILE A 11 -53.96 50.46 56.78
CA ILE A 11 -53.87 49.09 56.25
C ILE A 11 -53.68 49.08 54.72
N PRO A 12 -54.45 49.84 53.91
CA PRO A 12 -54.20 49.95 52.48
C PRO A 12 -52.84 50.56 52.15
N LEU A 13 -52.38 51.57 52.90
CA LEU A 13 -51.06 52.18 52.68
C LEU A 13 -49.91 51.22 53.03
N TYR A 14 -50.02 50.44 54.11
CA TYR A 14 -49.03 49.43 54.47
C TYR A 14 -49.00 48.28 53.47
N THR A 15 -50.18 47.83 53.03
CA THR A 15 -50.31 46.80 51.98
C THR A 15 -49.75 47.29 50.64
N ALA A 16 -50.04 48.54 50.26
CA ALA A 16 -49.46 49.17 49.09
C ALA A 16 -47.94 49.28 49.22
N GLY A 17 -47.42 49.70 50.37
CA GLY A 17 -45.97 49.76 50.65
C GLY A 17 -45.28 48.40 50.52
N LEU A 18 -45.87 47.33 51.05
CA LEU A 18 -45.36 45.96 50.89
C LEU A 18 -45.41 45.48 49.44
N LEU A 19 -46.48 45.79 48.70
CA LEU A 19 -46.60 45.47 47.28
C LEU A 19 -45.58 46.24 46.44
N PHE A 20 -45.36 47.53 46.72
CA PHE A 20 -44.33 48.34 46.06
C PHE A 20 -42.92 47.83 46.36
N LEU A 21 -42.63 47.43 47.61
CA LEU A 21 -41.34 46.84 47.98
C LEU A 21 -41.13 45.49 47.28
N GLY A 22 -42.15 44.62 47.26
CA GLY A 22 -42.12 43.34 46.57
C GLY A 22 -41.96 43.48 45.05
N ALA A 23 -42.67 44.44 44.44
CA ALA A 23 -42.54 44.77 43.02
C ALA A 23 -41.14 45.35 42.70
N SER A 24 -40.59 46.19 43.58
CA SER A 24 -39.25 46.78 43.42
C SER A 24 -38.15 45.73 43.56
N LEU A 25 -38.26 44.80 44.51
CA LEU A 25 -37.36 43.66 44.65
C LEU A 25 -37.44 42.74 43.42
N SER A 26 -38.65 42.43 42.97
CA SER A 26 -38.87 41.60 41.78
C SER A 26 -38.32 42.27 40.51
N ALA A 27 -38.55 43.57 40.33
CA ALA A 27 -37.99 44.35 39.23
C ALA A 27 -36.46 44.43 39.32
N GLY A 28 -35.90 44.60 40.53
CA GLY A 28 -34.45 44.59 40.75
C GLY A 28 -33.81 43.25 40.38
N VAL A 29 -34.42 42.13 40.81
CA VAL A 29 -33.99 40.78 40.43
C VAL A 29 -34.12 40.58 38.91
N PHE A 30 -35.22 41.04 38.31
CA PHE A 30 -35.45 40.94 36.86
C PHE A 30 -34.40 41.73 36.07
N ILE A 31 -34.13 42.99 36.43
CA ILE A 31 -33.09 43.84 35.83
C ILE A 31 -31.71 43.20 36.01
N PHE A 32 -31.42 42.66 37.19
CA PHE A 32 -30.16 41.98 37.45
C PHE A 32 -29.95 40.79 36.50
N HIS A 33 -30.97 39.95 36.29
CA HIS A 33 -30.87 38.78 35.42
C HIS A 33 -30.87 39.11 33.93
N ILE A 34 -31.53 40.20 33.52
CA ILE A 34 -31.69 40.56 32.09
C ILE A 34 -30.64 41.56 31.62
N ALA A 35 -30.14 42.44 32.47
CA ALA A 35 -29.13 43.42 32.11
C ALA A 35 -27.76 43.10 32.72
N VAL A 36 -27.69 42.96 34.05
CA VAL A 36 -26.39 42.86 34.75
C VAL A 36 -25.66 41.55 34.44
N VAL A 37 -26.32 40.41 34.58
CA VAL A 37 -25.71 39.10 34.30
C VAL A 37 -25.27 38.97 32.83
N PRO A 38 -26.08 39.37 31.82
CA PRO A 38 -25.64 39.39 30.42
C PRO A 38 -24.45 40.32 30.17
N LEU A 39 -24.41 41.51 30.79
CA LEU A 39 -23.27 42.42 30.68
C LEU A 39 -21.99 41.82 31.29
N ILE A 40 -22.10 41.19 32.48
CA ILE A 40 -20.98 40.46 33.10
C ILE A 40 -20.53 39.34 32.16
N PHE A 41 -21.46 38.54 31.64
CA PHE A 41 -21.14 37.45 30.73
C PHE A 41 -20.42 37.97 29.47
N LYS A 42 -20.90 39.05 28.85
CA LYS A 42 -20.32 39.62 27.63
C LYS A 42 -18.94 40.23 27.82
N TYR A 43 -18.74 40.99 28.89
CA TYR A 43 -17.52 41.79 29.06
C TYR A 43 -16.49 41.17 30.02
N CYS A 44 -16.89 40.33 30.98
CA CYS A 44 -15.96 39.70 31.91
C CYS A 44 -15.38 38.39 31.36
N LYS A 45 -14.17 38.48 30.76
CA LYS A 45 -13.41 37.31 30.29
C LYS A 45 -13.17 36.27 31.39
N ALA A 46 -12.82 36.72 32.60
CA ALA A 46 -12.55 35.82 33.72
C ALA A 46 -13.78 35.00 34.13
N PHE A 47 -14.97 35.60 34.06
CA PHE A 47 -16.22 34.91 34.35
C PHE A 47 -16.50 33.80 33.33
N ARG A 48 -16.42 34.09 32.02
CA ARG A 48 -16.57 33.07 30.96
C ARG A 48 -15.56 31.95 31.10
N ARG A 49 -14.30 32.28 31.36
CA ARG A 49 -13.22 31.32 31.60
C ARG A 49 -13.54 30.36 32.74
N ASN A 50 -13.99 30.90 33.88
CA ASN A 50 -14.37 30.10 35.03
C ASN A 50 -15.54 29.16 34.72
N LEU A 51 -16.51 29.58 33.89
CA LEU A 51 -17.61 28.69 33.47
C LEU A 51 -17.13 27.55 32.57
N VAL A 52 -16.20 27.81 31.64
CA VAL A 52 -15.68 26.80 30.70
C VAL A 52 -14.89 25.74 31.44
N PHE A 53 -13.92 26.16 32.25
CA PHE A 53 -13.01 25.24 32.94
C PHE A 53 -13.63 24.67 34.22
N ALA A 54 -14.37 25.48 34.97
CA ALA A 54 -14.99 25.11 36.25
C ALA A 54 -13.99 24.45 37.22
N ASN A 55 -12.72 24.86 37.17
CA ASN A 55 -11.62 24.26 37.93
C ASN A 55 -11.71 24.50 39.44
N PHE A 56 -12.56 25.44 39.87
CA PHE A 56 -12.93 25.67 41.27
C PHE A 56 -13.91 24.61 41.82
N VAL A 57 -14.57 23.83 40.95
CA VAL A 57 -15.48 22.75 41.36
C VAL A 57 -14.68 21.47 41.53
N GLN A 58 -14.43 21.10 42.78
CA GLN A 58 -13.70 19.87 43.13
C GLN A 58 -14.56 18.98 44.02
N TRP A 59 -14.91 17.80 43.52
CA TRP A 59 -15.57 16.75 44.27
C TRP A 59 -15.05 15.37 43.84
N PRO A 60 -14.62 14.50 44.78
CA PRO A 60 -14.60 14.69 46.24
C PRO A 60 -13.56 15.72 46.70
N LEU A 61 -13.73 16.26 47.91
CA LEU A 61 -12.79 17.21 48.53
C LEU A 61 -11.62 16.46 49.18
N HIS A 62 -10.43 17.08 49.20
CA HIS A 62 -9.22 16.55 49.86
C HIS A 62 -8.76 15.18 49.34
N MET A 63 -8.60 15.05 48.03
CA MET A 63 -8.08 13.82 47.42
C MET A 63 -6.57 13.66 47.65
N ASN A 64 -6.13 12.43 47.95
CA ASN A 64 -4.72 12.09 47.98
C ASN A 64 -4.24 11.67 46.58
N TYR A 65 -3.56 12.58 45.89
CA TYR A 65 -3.02 12.32 44.56
C TYR A 65 -1.74 11.49 44.58
N GLU A 66 -1.03 11.43 45.70
CA GLU A 66 0.22 10.66 45.84
C GLU A 66 -0.03 9.15 45.89
N GLU A 67 -1.25 8.75 46.27
CA GLU A 67 -1.63 7.34 46.45
C GLU A 67 -2.92 7.01 45.66
N PRO A 68 -2.80 6.62 44.38
CA PRO A 68 -3.95 6.28 43.53
C PRO A 68 -4.82 5.14 44.07
N SER A 69 -4.25 4.21 44.84
CA SER A 69 -4.96 3.11 45.49
C SER A 69 -6.03 3.60 46.47
N ALA A 70 -5.80 4.73 47.15
CA ALA A 70 -6.80 5.37 48.00
C ALA A 70 -8.03 5.86 47.22
N SER A 71 -7.87 6.09 45.91
CA SER A 71 -8.97 6.42 44.98
C SER A 71 -9.56 5.18 44.29
N GLY A 72 -9.13 3.97 44.68
CA GLY A 72 -9.62 2.70 44.17
C GLY A 72 -8.96 2.24 42.86
N ILE A 73 -7.77 2.74 42.52
CA ILE A 73 -6.96 2.27 41.38
C ILE A 73 -5.72 1.55 41.89
N GLU A 74 -5.66 0.24 41.68
CA GLU A 74 -4.48 -0.56 41.96
C GLU A 74 -3.47 -0.53 40.80
N GLY A 75 -2.20 -0.81 41.08
CA GLY A 75 -1.17 -0.86 40.04
C GLY A 75 -0.85 0.49 39.42
N ALA A 76 -0.95 1.58 40.19
CA ALA A 76 -0.72 2.93 39.71
C ALA A 76 0.25 3.70 40.61
N ARG A 77 0.94 4.67 40.00
CA ARG A 77 1.85 5.60 40.68
C ARG A 77 1.56 7.05 40.33
N ASN A 78 1.95 7.94 41.22
CA ASN A 78 1.95 9.38 41.01
C ASN A 78 3.31 9.87 40.51
N LEU A 79 3.30 10.78 39.55
CA LEU A 79 4.47 11.41 38.96
C LEU A 79 4.20 12.90 38.79
N SER A 80 5.24 13.71 38.65
CA SER A 80 5.07 15.09 38.19
C SER A 80 6.11 15.50 37.17
N ILE A 81 5.67 16.33 36.22
CA ILE A 81 6.54 17.00 35.26
C ILE A 81 6.57 18.48 35.60
N GLU A 82 7.77 19.05 35.70
CA GLU A 82 7.96 20.49 35.82
C GLU A 82 8.56 21.03 34.53
N TYR A 83 8.04 22.16 34.04
CA TYR A 83 8.55 22.82 32.86
C TYR A 83 8.32 24.33 32.91
N GLN A 84 9.07 25.07 32.10
CA GLN A 84 8.88 26.50 31.92
C GLN A 84 7.84 26.74 30.81
N SER A 85 6.63 27.19 31.19
CA SER A 85 5.57 27.48 30.23
C SER A 85 5.94 28.67 29.34
N LYS A 86 5.82 28.50 28.03
CA LYS A 86 5.94 29.59 27.06
C LYS A 86 4.64 30.36 26.90
N VAL A 87 3.51 29.74 27.24
CA VAL A 87 2.20 30.42 27.22
C VAL A 87 2.06 31.40 28.38
N ASN A 88 2.38 30.97 29.62
CA ASN A 88 2.24 31.80 30.81
C ASN A 88 3.55 32.42 31.31
N GLN A 89 4.70 32.05 30.73
CA GLN A 89 6.02 32.59 31.10
C GLN A 89 6.37 32.34 32.58
N CYS A 90 5.93 31.20 33.12
CA CYS A 90 6.20 30.77 34.50
C CYS A 90 6.48 29.27 34.59
N LYS A 91 7.03 28.81 35.71
CA LYS A 91 7.19 27.39 35.99
C LYS A 91 5.83 26.75 36.27
N ILE A 92 5.55 25.64 35.60
CA ILE A 92 4.33 24.84 35.78
C ILE A 92 4.74 23.42 36.19
N ARG A 93 4.08 22.89 37.20
CA ARG A 93 4.11 21.49 37.63
C ARG A 93 2.79 20.84 37.24
N ILE A 94 2.86 19.69 36.58
CA ILE A 94 1.71 18.87 36.19
C ILE A 94 1.76 17.55 36.96
N GLY A 95 0.70 17.23 37.70
CA GLY A 95 0.51 15.95 38.36
C GLY A 95 -0.04 14.89 37.40
N ILE A 96 0.53 13.70 37.43
CA ILE A 96 0.28 12.61 36.48
C ILE A 96 0.10 11.30 37.25
N TRP A 97 -0.87 10.49 36.83
CA TRP A 97 -0.92 9.08 37.19
C TRP A 97 -0.53 8.21 36.01
N HIS A 98 0.39 7.28 36.26
CA HIS A 98 0.67 6.15 35.39
C HIS A 98 0.01 4.91 36.00
N ILE A 99 -0.93 4.31 35.26
CA ILE A 99 -1.73 3.17 35.67
C ILE A 99 -1.36 1.99 34.76
N LEU A 100 -1.02 0.83 35.37
CA LEU A 100 -0.62 -0.36 34.64
C LEU A 100 -1.79 -1.12 34.00
N PRO A 101 -1.56 -1.82 32.87
CA PRO A 101 -2.42 -2.89 32.39
C PRO A 101 -2.72 -3.93 33.47
N ARG A 102 -3.90 -4.57 33.42
CA ARG A 102 -4.27 -5.64 34.36
C ARG A 102 -3.23 -6.76 34.39
N SER A 103 -2.80 -7.24 33.24
CA SER A 103 -1.78 -8.29 33.12
C SER A 103 -0.43 -7.92 33.74
N SER A 104 -0.04 -6.64 33.64
CA SER A 104 1.24 -6.15 34.18
C SER A 104 1.16 -5.94 35.69
N TYR A 105 0.04 -5.41 36.17
CA TYR A 105 -0.25 -5.33 37.59
C TYR A 105 -0.26 -6.71 38.25
N GLU A 106 -0.98 -7.69 37.70
CA GLU A 106 -1.06 -9.04 38.26
C GLU A 106 0.31 -9.73 38.35
N ARG A 107 1.19 -9.47 37.38
CA ARG A 107 2.58 -9.96 37.37
C ARG A 107 3.44 -9.28 38.45
N LEU A 108 3.20 -7.99 38.71
CA LEU A 108 4.02 -7.17 39.59
C LEU A 108 3.47 -7.02 41.02
N LYS A 109 2.23 -7.44 41.30
CA LYS A 109 1.54 -7.18 42.58
C LYS A 109 2.33 -7.59 43.83
N HIS A 110 3.04 -8.72 43.79
CA HIS A 110 3.87 -9.20 44.91
C HIS A 110 5.17 -8.39 45.09
N SER A 111 5.54 -7.57 44.10
CA SER A 111 6.72 -6.70 44.17
C SER A 111 6.45 -5.48 45.04
N TYR A 112 5.19 -5.05 45.19
CA TYR A 112 4.81 -3.93 46.05
C TYR A 112 5.08 -4.20 47.53
N ASP A 113 5.06 -5.47 47.96
CA ASP A 113 5.41 -5.87 49.33
C ASP A 113 6.93 -5.96 49.55
N LYS A 114 7.71 -6.00 48.46
CA LYS A 114 9.15 -6.33 48.48
C LYS A 114 10.04 -5.10 48.32
N TYR A 115 9.63 -4.13 47.51
CA TYR A 115 10.42 -2.93 47.18
C TYR A 115 9.86 -1.69 47.86
N ASP A 116 10.72 -0.70 48.10
CA ASP A 116 10.27 0.63 48.52
C ASP A 116 9.64 1.40 47.34
N LYS A 117 9.14 2.61 47.62
CA LYS A 117 8.43 3.44 46.63
C LYS A 117 9.33 3.80 45.44
N ASP A 118 10.58 4.16 45.69
CA ASP A 118 11.50 4.64 44.65
C ASP A 118 11.91 3.50 43.70
N ASP A 119 12.16 2.31 44.25
CA ASP A 119 12.45 1.12 43.46
C ASP A 119 11.22 0.65 42.67
N MET A 120 10.02 0.70 43.28
CA MET A 120 8.78 0.42 42.54
C MET A 120 8.55 1.42 41.41
N ASP A 121 8.85 2.70 41.61
CA ASP A 121 8.76 3.70 40.54
C ASP A 121 9.75 3.40 39.41
N ARG A 122 10.97 2.93 39.69
CA ARG A 122 11.87 2.49 38.61
C ARG A 122 11.28 1.32 37.82
N VAL A 123 10.78 0.30 38.51
CA VAL A 123 10.15 -0.88 37.87
C VAL A 123 8.96 -0.47 37.00
N LEU A 124 8.09 0.41 37.49
CA LEU A 124 6.94 0.94 36.74
C LEU A 124 7.37 1.80 35.54
N GLY A 125 8.51 2.48 35.64
CA GLY A 125 9.13 3.21 34.53
C GLY A 125 9.62 2.29 33.44
N ASP A 126 10.34 1.23 33.82
CA ASP A 126 10.85 0.24 32.89
C ASP A 126 9.72 -0.53 32.19
N GLU A 127 8.66 -0.88 32.94
CA GLU A 127 7.47 -1.54 32.40
C GLU A 127 6.79 -0.67 31.33
N LEU A 128 6.65 0.64 31.57
CA LEU A 128 6.13 1.58 30.58
C LEU A 128 7.09 1.69 29.38
N ALA A 129 8.39 1.88 29.62
CA ALA A 129 9.38 2.08 28.57
C ALA A 129 9.48 0.90 27.60
N GLN A 130 9.31 -0.32 28.12
CA GLN A 130 9.36 -1.59 27.37
C GLN A 130 7.98 -2.14 27.03
N SER A 131 6.92 -1.33 27.21
CA SER A 131 5.55 -1.80 27.09
C SER A 131 5.27 -2.42 25.72
N LYS A 132 4.59 -3.57 25.74
CA LYS A 132 4.09 -4.25 24.54
C LYS A 132 2.60 -3.98 24.30
N THR A 133 1.91 -3.47 25.30
CA THR A 133 0.48 -3.16 25.20
C THR A 133 0.29 -1.70 24.77
N PRO A 134 -0.90 -1.31 24.28
CA PRO A 134 -1.13 0.06 23.88
C PRO A 134 -1.21 1.01 25.09
N VAL A 135 -0.93 2.29 24.86
CA VAL A 135 -0.95 3.33 25.89
C VAL A 135 -2.03 4.35 25.58
N ILE A 136 -2.88 4.66 26.56
CA ILE A 136 -3.89 5.72 26.48
C ILE A 136 -3.35 6.96 27.19
N LEU A 137 -3.23 8.06 26.44
CA LEU A 137 -3.12 9.40 27.02
C LEU A 137 -4.54 9.97 27.19
N TYR A 138 -4.99 10.11 28.43
CA TYR A 138 -6.35 10.56 28.76
C TYR A 138 -6.38 12.05 29.12
N CYS A 139 -7.11 12.83 28.32
CA CYS A 139 -7.40 14.25 28.52
C CYS A 139 -8.80 14.39 29.12
N HIS A 140 -8.88 14.78 30.39
CA HIS A 140 -10.15 14.85 31.12
C HIS A 140 -11.00 16.09 30.79
N GLY A 141 -12.30 16.03 31.09
CA GLY A 141 -13.28 17.11 30.90
C GLY A 141 -13.21 18.23 31.94
N ASN A 142 -14.16 19.17 31.87
CA ASN A 142 -14.23 20.28 32.82
C ASN A 142 -14.55 19.81 34.26
N SER A 143 -14.24 20.67 35.25
CA SER A 143 -14.36 20.38 36.68
C SER A 143 -13.59 19.14 37.18
N ASN A 144 -13.55 18.99 38.50
CA ASN A 144 -12.94 17.86 39.22
C ASN A 144 -11.49 17.59 38.80
N SER A 145 -10.93 16.47 39.25
CA SER A 145 -9.53 16.10 38.96
C SER A 145 -9.45 14.67 38.40
N ARG A 146 -8.26 14.21 38.04
CA ARG A 146 -8.00 12.82 37.61
C ARG A 146 -8.59 11.78 38.58
N ALA A 147 -8.77 12.13 39.85
CA ALA A 147 -9.36 11.27 40.89
C ALA A 147 -10.91 11.20 40.91
N ALA A 148 -11.62 11.83 39.95
CA ALA A 148 -13.08 11.82 39.95
C ALA A 148 -13.65 10.41 39.71
N VAL A 149 -14.71 10.03 40.44
CA VAL A 149 -15.28 8.66 40.45
C VAL A 149 -15.56 8.10 39.05
N HIS A 150 -16.18 8.88 38.15
CA HIS A 150 -16.46 8.42 36.79
C HIS A 150 -15.19 8.13 35.96
N ARG A 151 -14.11 8.89 36.21
CA ARG A 151 -12.81 8.70 35.56
C ARG A 151 -12.11 7.46 36.11
N ILE A 152 -12.20 7.21 37.42
CA ILE A 152 -11.72 5.98 38.05
C ILE A 152 -12.32 4.74 37.38
N MET A 153 -13.63 4.73 37.10
CA MET A 153 -14.23 3.58 36.40
C MET A 153 -13.72 3.44 34.97
N LEU A 154 -13.52 4.55 34.25
CA LEU A 154 -12.94 4.51 32.90
C LEU A 154 -11.49 3.99 32.94
N TYR A 155 -10.70 4.34 33.96
CA TYR A 155 -9.36 3.79 34.13
C TYR A 155 -9.38 2.29 34.40
N LYS A 156 -10.33 1.82 35.22
CA LYS A 156 -10.54 0.37 35.42
C LYS A 156 -10.88 -0.33 34.11
N PHE A 157 -11.76 0.26 33.29
CA PHE A 157 -12.03 -0.26 31.94
C PHE A 157 -10.76 -0.32 31.09
N PHE A 158 -9.90 0.71 31.12
CA PHE A 158 -8.63 0.68 30.41
C PHE A 158 -7.67 -0.40 30.95
N GLN A 159 -7.63 -0.62 32.26
CA GLN A 159 -6.83 -1.68 32.86
C GLN A 159 -7.29 -3.06 32.39
N GLU A 160 -8.60 -3.32 32.40
CA GLU A 160 -9.20 -4.59 31.92
C GLU A 160 -8.96 -4.82 30.42
N MET A 161 -8.89 -3.75 29.63
CA MET A 161 -8.48 -3.78 28.22
C MET A 161 -6.95 -3.90 28.01
N ASP A 162 -6.19 -4.09 29.10
CA ASP A 162 -4.74 -4.23 29.12
C ASP A 162 -3.96 -3.01 28.60
N PHE A 163 -4.49 -1.80 28.77
CA PHE A 163 -3.78 -0.57 28.43
C PHE A 163 -2.96 -0.02 29.60
N HIS A 164 -1.81 0.57 29.26
CA HIS A 164 -1.24 1.59 30.14
C HIS A 164 -2.11 2.85 30.04
N THR A 165 -2.40 3.49 31.15
CA THR A 165 -3.10 4.77 31.16
C THR A 165 -2.21 5.86 31.75
N ILE A 166 -2.03 6.94 30.99
CA ILE A 166 -1.41 8.18 31.42
C ILE A 166 -2.52 9.22 31.52
N THR A 167 -2.85 9.64 32.74
CA THR A 167 -3.85 10.67 33.03
C THR A 167 -3.21 11.75 33.87
N PHE A 168 -3.61 13.01 33.69
CA PHE A 168 -2.96 14.15 34.31
C PHE A 168 -3.98 15.26 34.55
N ASP A 169 -3.72 16.11 35.55
CA ASP A 169 -4.52 17.31 35.78
C ASP A 169 -3.86 18.52 35.09
N TYR A 170 -4.62 19.28 34.30
CA TYR A 170 -4.09 20.51 33.70
C TYR A 170 -3.73 21.54 34.77
N ARG A 171 -2.99 22.59 34.38
CA ARG A 171 -2.77 23.76 35.25
C ARG A 171 -4.10 24.30 35.78
N GLY A 172 -4.15 24.59 37.09
CA GLY A 172 -5.36 25.02 37.78
C GLY A 172 -6.29 23.90 38.26
N TYR A 173 -5.94 22.62 38.04
CA TYR A 173 -6.69 21.46 38.51
C TYR A 173 -5.85 20.58 39.45
N GLY A 174 -6.52 19.86 40.34
CA GLY A 174 -5.89 18.86 41.22
C GLY A 174 -4.71 19.41 42.01
N ASP A 175 -3.60 18.69 41.97
CA ASP A 175 -2.30 19.05 42.56
C ASP A 175 -1.34 19.71 41.56
N SER A 176 -1.77 20.01 40.33
CA SER A 176 -1.01 20.78 39.36
C SER A 176 -0.94 22.26 39.76
N THR A 177 0.02 23.00 39.20
CA THR A 177 0.21 24.43 39.54
C THR A 177 -1.10 25.20 39.46
N ASN A 178 -1.49 25.81 40.57
CA ASN A 178 -2.76 26.52 40.70
C ASN A 178 -2.70 27.90 40.03
N ILE A 179 -2.74 27.91 38.70
CA ILE A 179 -2.87 29.09 37.88
C ILE A 179 -4.14 28.97 37.04
N GLN A 180 -4.71 30.11 36.68
CA GLN A 180 -5.92 30.16 35.89
C GLN A 180 -5.73 29.53 34.50
N PRO A 181 -6.55 28.53 34.12
CA PRO A 181 -6.40 27.84 32.83
C PRO A 181 -6.86 28.68 31.63
N SER A 182 -6.21 28.49 30.49
CA SER A 182 -6.61 28.98 29.16
C SER A 182 -6.50 27.85 28.14
N GLU A 183 -7.14 27.96 26.97
CA GLU A 183 -7.05 26.93 25.93
C GLU A 183 -5.59 26.63 25.55
N ALA A 184 -4.80 27.66 25.25
CA ALA A 184 -3.38 27.52 24.94
C ALA A 184 -2.59 26.87 26.08
N GLY A 185 -2.92 27.20 27.34
CA GLY A 185 -2.23 26.65 28.50
C GLY A 185 -2.52 25.16 28.70
N VAL A 186 -3.78 24.73 28.67
CA VAL A 186 -4.12 23.32 28.85
C VAL A 186 -3.66 22.45 27.67
N VAL A 187 -3.57 23.01 26.46
CA VAL A 187 -2.99 22.35 25.29
C VAL A 187 -1.46 22.22 25.42
N GLU A 188 -0.78 23.24 25.96
CA GLU A 188 0.65 23.16 26.29
C GLU A 188 0.92 22.10 27.36
N ASP A 189 0.07 22.01 28.39
CA ASP A 189 0.17 20.94 29.41
C ASP A 189 0.07 19.55 28.76
N ALA A 190 -0.93 19.34 27.91
CA ALA A 190 -1.14 18.08 27.21
C ALA A 190 0.01 17.74 26.24
N LEU A 191 0.58 18.75 25.58
CA LEU A 191 1.74 18.60 24.70
C LEU A 191 2.98 18.14 25.47
N VAL A 192 3.25 18.73 26.63
CA VAL A 192 4.39 18.36 27.48
C VAL A 192 4.25 16.93 28.00
N VAL A 193 3.04 16.52 28.43
CA VAL A 193 2.81 15.14 28.84
C VAL A 193 2.96 14.17 27.67
N TYR A 194 2.48 14.54 26.47
CA TYR A 194 2.64 13.73 25.26
C TYR A 194 4.13 13.58 24.86
N ASP A 195 4.91 14.65 24.97
CA ASP A 195 6.36 14.64 24.71
C ASP A 195 7.12 13.73 25.69
N TRP A 196 6.82 13.86 26.98
CA TRP A 196 7.40 13.01 28.02
C TRP A 196 7.06 11.54 27.79
N LEU A 197 5.79 11.23 27.50
CA LEU A 197 5.35 9.87 27.22
C LEU A 197 6.09 9.30 26.01
N HIS A 198 6.15 10.08 24.93
CA HIS A 198 6.82 9.67 23.70
C HIS A 198 8.33 9.46 23.88
N SER A 199 8.96 10.22 24.78
CA SER A 199 10.38 10.10 25.13
C SER A 199 10.65 8.92 26.08
N THR A 200 9.67 8.53 26.88
CA THR A 200 9.75 7.38 27.80
C THR A 200 9.66 6.04 27.06
N LEU A 201 8.87 5.96 25.99
CA LEU A 201 8.68 4.72 25.21
C LEU A 201 9.88 4.40 24.30
N SER A 202 10.48 3.21 24.48
CA SER A 202 11.69 2.81 23.77
C SER A 202 11.43 2.22 22.38
N HIS A 203 10.45 1.31 22.26
CA HIS A 203 10.27 0.51 21.04
C HIS A 203 8.84 0.55 20.48
N ASN A 204 7.83 0.45 21.33
CA ASN A 204 6.44 0.37 20.91
C ASN A 204 5.70 1.67 21.20
N LYS A 205 5.53 2.51 20.18
CA LYS A 205 4.85 3.81 20.31
C LYS A 205 3.39 3.71 19.89
N ASN A 206 2.69 2.72 20.44
CA ASN A 206 1.25 2.52 20.24
C ASN A 206 0.44 3.41 21.20
N VAL A 207 0.59 4.72 21.02
CA VAL A 207 -0.11 5.72 21.84
C VAL A 207 -1.42 6.13 21.18
N PHE A 208 -2.50 6.07 21.93
CA PHE A 208 -3.83 6.58 21.56
C PHE A 208 -4.18 7.75 22.49
N VAL A 209 -4.80 8.79 21.93
CA VAL A 209 -5.25 9.93 22.74
C VAL A 209 -6.76 9.81 22.94
N TRP A 210 -7.20 9.86 24.20
CA TRP A 210 -8.61 9.83 24.57
C TRP A 210 -9.00 11.16 25.21
N GLY A 211 -9.94 11.88 24.61
CA GLY A 211 -10.52 13.09 25.20
C GLY A 211 -11.94 12.85 25.66
N HIS A 212 -12.31 13.39 26.83
CA HIS A 212 -13.70 13.39 27.31
C HIS A 212 -14.23 14.81 27.52
N SER A 213 -15.43 15.12 27.00
CA SER A 213 -16.07 16.43 27.17
C SER A 213 -15.11 17.57 26.75
N LEU A 214 -14.80 18.55 27.61
CA LEU A 214 -13.77 19.59 27.34
C LEU A 214 -12.43 19.01 26.84
N GLY A 215 -12.02 17.85 27.37
CA GLY A 215 -10.80 17.15 26.97
C GLY A 215 -10.80 16.72 25.51
N THR A 216 -11.97 16.56 24.87
CA THR A 216 -12.07 16.29 23.42
C THR A 216 -11.57 17.45 22.59
N ALA A 217 -11.84 18.68 23.01
CA ALA A 217 -11.36 19.85 22.29
C ALA A 217 -9.88 20.11 22.54
N ILE A 218 -9.41 19.86 23.76
CA ILE A 218 -7.98 19.95 24.11
C ILE A 218 -7.16 18.94 23.29
N SER A 219 -7.61 17.68 23.24
CA SER A 219 -6.94 16.65 22.44
C SER A 219 -7.02 16.92 20.94
N SER A 220 -8.16 17.43 20.45
CA SER A 220 -8.33 17.84 19.05
C SER A 220 -7.39 18.98 18.67
N HIS A 221 -7.24 20.00 19.52
CA HIS A 221 -6.30 21.10 19.32
C HIS A 221 -4.85 20.58 19.33
N LEU A 222 -4.50 19.75 20.31
CA LEU A 222 -3.17 19.14 20.41
C LEU A 222 -2.81 18.38 19.13
N VAL A 223 -3.59 17.38 18.74
CA VAL A 223 -3.25 16.53 17.59
C VAL A 223 -3.42 17.27 16.25
N GLY A 224 -4.37 18.21 16.19
CA GLY A 224 -4.64 19.07 15.05
C GLY A 224 -3.49 19.99 14.66
N ASN A 225 -2.67 20.36 15.65
CA ASN A 225 -1.57 21.30 15.47
C ASN A 225 -0.24 20.73 16.01
N LEU A 226 -0.15 19.41 16.18
CA LEU A 226 0.96 18.75 16.88
C LEU A 226 2.32 19.10 16.27
N GLN A 227 2.39 19.22 14.94
CA GLN A 227 3.62 19.56 14.24
C GLN A 227 4.12 20.97 14.60
N GLU A 228 3.23 21.95 14.53
CA GLU A 228 3.55 23.34 14.86
C GLU A 228 3.86 23.49 16.35
N LEU A 229 3.01 22.92 17.21
CA LEU A 229 3.14 23.01 18.66
C LEU A 229 4.46 22.38 19.15
N SER A 230 4.86 21.24 18.59
CA SER A 230 6.13 20.57 18.93
C SER A 230 7.34 21.46 18.68
N VAL A 231 7.36 22.19 17.57
CA VAL A 231 8.50 23.07 17.24
C VAL A 231 8.41 24.35 18.09
N ARG A 232 7.26 25.01 18.11
CA ARG A 232 7.09 26.33 18.70
C ARG A 232 7.14 26.30 20.23
N LEU A 233 6.46 25.34 20.87
CA LEU A 233 6.33 25.29 22.33
C LEU A 233 7.40 24.45 23.01
N LEU A 234 7.92 23.40 22.37
CA LEU A 234 8.94 22.51 22.95
C LEU A 234 10.37 22.75 22.42
N ASP A 235 10.57 23.66 21.48
CA ASP A 235 11.87 23.89 20.78
C ASP A 235 12.44 22.61 20.14
N ARG A 236 11.58 21.67 19.73
CA ARG A 236 12.07 20.42 19.14
C ARG A 236 12.59 20.66 17.73
N PRO A 237 13.73 20.06 17.35
CA PRO A 237 14.25 20.14 15.99
C PRO A 237 13.36 19.38 14.99
N SER A 238 12.59 18.40 15.47
CA SER A 238 11.64 17.63 14.68
C SER A 238 10.28 17.52 15.41
N PRO A 239 9.17 17.61 14.66
CA PRO A 239 7.83 17.39 15.18
C PRO A 239 7.69 16.06 15.93
N LEU A 240 6.86 16.06 16.98
CA LEU A 240 6.40 14.81 17.55
C LEU A 240 5.57 14.03 16.53
N PRO A 241 5.71 12.70 16.46
CA PRO A 241 4.90 11.89 15.56
C PRO A 241 3.45 11.86 16.02
N MET A 242 2.54 11.61 15.08
CA MET A 242 1.12 11.47 15.38
C MET A 242 0.84 10.22 16.22
N PRO A 243 -0.17 10.26 17.13
CA PRO A 243 -0.67 9.05 17.79
C PRO A 243 -1.29 8.09 16.78
N LYS A 244 -1.51 6.83 17.21
CA LYS A 244 -2.14 5.79 16.37
C LYS A 244 -3.63 6.02 16.13
N GLY A 245 -4.29 6.74 17.03
CA GLY A 245 -5.69 7.11 16.91
C GLY A 245 -6.11 8.14 17.94
N LEU A 246 -7.20 8.83 17.65
CA LEU A 246 -7.88 9.77 18.53
C LEU A 246 -9.28 9.24 18.87
N ILE A 247 -9.60 9.17 20.15
CA ILE A 247 -10.91 8.76 20.64
C ILE A 247 -11.53 9.95 21.36
N LEU A 248 -12.73 10.34 20.94
CA LEU A 248 -13.44 11.51 21.44
C LEU A 248 -14.76 11.07 22.07
N GLU A 249 -14.85 11.19 23.39
CA GLU A 249 -16.02 10.83 24.18
C GLU A 249 -16.84 12.09 24.52
N ALA A 250 -18.10 12.10 24.08
CA ALA A 250 -19.02 13.24 24.19
C ALA A 250 -18.42 14.57 23.68
N PRO A 251 -17.99 14.66 22.40
CA PRO A 251 -17.34 15.85 21.89
C PRO A 251 -18.31 16.94 21.42
N PHE A 252 -17.75 18.13 21.21
CA PHE A 252 -18.39 19.25 20.52
C PHE A 252 -17.49 19.79 19.41
N ASN A 253 -18.09 20.42 18.39
CA ASN A 253 -17.36 20.94 17.23
C ASN A 253 -16.57 22.22 17.53
N ASN A 254 -17.20 23.18 18.22
CA ASN A 254 -16.54 24.36 18.77
C ASN A 254 -17.31 24.90 19.98
N LEU A 255 -16.65 25.70 20.83
CA LEU A 255 -17.26 26.15 22.09
C LEU A 255 -18.47 27.06 21.87
N ALA A 256 -18.48 27.86 20.80
CA ALA A 256 -19.61 28.73 20.50
C ALA A 256 -20.88 27.91 20.19
N ASP A 257 -20.77 26.85 19.39
CA ASP A 257 -21.87 25.93 19.11
C ASP A 257 -22.31 25.15 20.35
N GLU A 258 -21.36 24.74 21.20
CA GLU A 258 -21.67 24.11 22.48
C GLU A 258 -22.48 25.03 23.37
N VAL A 259 -22.02 26.26 23.62
CA VAL A 259 -22.76 27.26 24.41
C VAL A 259 -24.13 27.56 23.79
N ALA A 260 -24.20 27.65 22.46
CA ALA A 260 -25.45 27.92 21.76
C ALA A 260 -26.50 26.82 21.97
N LYS A 261 -26.07 25.55 22.08
CA LYS A 261 -26.94 24.38 22.19
C LYS A 261 -27.06 23.81 23.61
N HIS A 262 -26.21 24.25 24.54
CA HIS A 262 -26.17 23.78 25.91
C HIS A 262 -27.52 23.97 26.60
N PRO A 263 -28.05 23.01 27.38
CA PRO A 263 -29.41 23.12 27.93
C PRO A 263 -29.66 24.32 28.82
N LEU A 264 -28.64 24.82 29.55
CA LEU A 264 -28.76 26.05 30.34
C LEU A 264 -29.01 27.30 29.49
N SER A 265 -28.63 27.30 28.21
CA SER A 265 -28.84 28.45 27.33
C SER A 265 -30.33 28.71 27.07
N LYS A 266 -31.18 27.67 27.16
CA LYS A 266 -32.65 27.77 27.02
C LYS A 266 -33.28 28.76 28.01
N LEU A 267 -32.64 29.02 29.15
CA LEU A 267 -33.10 29.99 30.13
C LEU A 267 -32.98 31.45 29.64
N VAL A 268 -32.09 31.70 28.68
CA VAL A 268 -31.72 33.04 28.21
C VAL A 268 -31.86 33.24 26.69
N THR A 269 -32.21 32.19 25.93
CA THR A 269 -32.36 32.26 24.45
C THR A 269 -33.46 33.19 23.98
N TRP A 270 -34.43 33.53 24.84
CA TRP A 270 -35.51 34.45 24.53
C TRP A 270 -35.07 35.93 24.52
N LEU A 271 -33.86 36.23 25.01
CA LEU A 271 -33.31 37.58 25.00
C LEU A 271 -32.89 37.98 23.56
N PRO A 272 -33.26 39.17 23.06
CA PRO A 272 -32.98 39.58 21.68
C PRO A 272 -31.49 39.76 21.38
N TYR A 273 -30.66 39.95 22.41
CA TYR A 273 -29.19 40.04 22.33
C TYR A 273 -28.49 38.75 22.76
N TYR A 274 -29.21 37.62 22.85
CA TYR A 274 -28.64 36.34 23.26
C TYR A 274 -27.39 35.98 22.45
N GLU A 275 -27.50 36.01 21.13
CA GLU A 275 -26.40 35.60 20.25
C GLU A 275 -25.18 36.52 20.39
N SER A 276 -25.39 37.84 20.42
CA SER A 276 -24.30 38.82 20.53
C SER A 276 -23.64 38.86 21.91
N THR A 277 -24.29 38.30 22.94
CA THR A 277 -23.86 38.38 24.34
C THR A 277 -23.29 37.06 24.84
N PHE A 278 -23.96 35.94 24.53
CA PHE A 278 -23.59 34.64 25.08
C PHE A 278 -22.80 33.77 24.11
N VAL A 279 -23.01 33.91 22.80
CA VAL A 279 -22.40 33.03 21.79
C VAL A 279 -21.24 33.72 21.06
N ALA A 280 -21.46 34.92 20.53
CA ALA A 280 -20.47 35.67 19.77
C ALA A 280 -19.11 35.87 20.48
N PRO A 281 -19.03 36.06 21.81
CA PRO A 281 -17.74 36.17 22.49
C PRO A 281 -16.85 34.93 22.37
N PHE A 282 -17.42 33.74 22.16
CA PHE A 282 -16.66 32.50 21.94
C PHE A 282 -16.27 32.29 20.47
N ARG A 283 -16.79 33.10 19.54
CA ARG A 283 -16.33 33.14 18.13
C ARG A 283 -15.25 34.18 17.89
N ALA A 284 -15.33 35.32 18.57
CA ALA A 284 -14.49 36.49 18.31
C ALA A 284 -13.20 36.55 19.14
N ASN A 285 -13.07 35.74 20.19
CA ASN A 285 -11.94 35.78 21.11
C ASN A 285 -11.13 34.49 21.02
N ASP A 286 -9.90 34.59 20.52
CA ASP A 286 -9.02 33.44 20.26
C ASP A 286 -8.58 32.67 21.52
N GLU A 287 -8.79 33.21 22.73
CA GLU A 287 -8.33 32.58 23.97
C GLU A 287 -9.08 31.29 24.37
N GLN A 288 -10.32 31.10 23.90
CA GLN A 288 -11.25 30.02 24.30
C GLN A 288 -12.26 29.71 23.17
N THR A 289 -11.77 29.29 22.01
CA THR A 289 -12.64 28.96 20.87
C THR A 289 -12.87 27.47 20.74
N PHE A 290 -11.87 26.66 21.11
CA PHE A 290 -11.90 25.20 21.09
C PHE A 290 -12.43 24.64 19.77
N LYS A 291 -11.82 25.04 18.66
CA LYS A 291 -12.26 24.75 17.28
C LYS A 291 -11.88 23.34 16.82
N SER A 292 -12.45 22.33 17.46
CA SER A 292 -12.21 20.91 17.15
C SER A 292 -12.43 20.57 15.67
N ASP A 293 -13.47 21.17 15.06
CA ASP A 293 -13.79 21.03 13.63
C ASP A 293 -12.64 21.53 12.73
N GLU A 294 -12.16 22.76 12.95
CA GLU A 294 -11.04 23.33 12.19
C GLU A 294 -9.73 22.57 12.41
N HIS A 295 -9.46 22.14 13.65
CA HIS A 295 -8.23 21.41 13.99
C HIS A 295 -8.19 20.02 13.34
N LEU A 296 -9.26 19.25 13.43
CA LEU A 296 -9.30 17.88 12.90
C LEU A 296 -9.51 17.81 11.39
N ALA A 297 -10.02 18.88 10.78
CA ALA A 297 -10.05 19.01 9.33
C ALA A 297 -8.63 19.01 8.71
N LYS A 298 -7.59 19.41 9.45
CA LYS A 298 -6.21 19.42 8.96
C LYS A 298 -5.55 18.03 8.93
N VAL A 299 -6.02 17.09 9.76
CA VAL A 299 -5.26 15.87 10.07
C VAL A 299 -5.76 14.64 9.32
N LYS A 300 -5.44 14.51 8.04
CA LYS A 300 -5.97 13.45 7.16
C LYS A 300 -5.49 12.02 7.46
N SER A 301 -4.35 11.87 8.12
CA SER A 301 -3.72 10.58 8.37
C SER A 301 -4.10 9.92 9.71
N LEU A 302 -4.80 10.62 10.59
CA LEU A 302 -5.16 10.12 11.92
C LEU A 302 -6.56 9.49 11.91
N PRO A 303 -6.72 8.22 12.35
CA PRO A 303 -8.03 7.63 12.62
C PRO A 303 -8.71 8.32 13.80
N VAL A 304 -10.01 8.63 13.65
CA VAL A 304 -10.81 9.28 14.70
C VAL A 304 -12.05 8.45 15.01
N LEU A 305 -12.22 8.08 16.29
CA LEU A 305 -13.44 7.46 16.81
C LEU A 305 -14.18 8.45 17.69
N ILE A 306 -15.45 8.70 17.40
CA ILE A 306 -16.35 9.52 18.22
C ILE A 306 -17.33 8.59 18.93
N LEU A 307 -17.37 8.69 20.25
CA LEU A 307 -18.32 8.02 21.13
C LEU A 307 -19.30 9.06 21.68
N HIS A 308 -20.60 8.91 21.44
CA HIS A 308 -21.58 9.87 21.96
C HIS A 308 -22.93 9.22 22.25
N ALA A 309 -23.45 9.40 23.46
CA ALA A 309 -24.77 8.94 23.84
C ALA A 309 -25.86 9.94 23.44
N LYS A 310 -26.97 9.44 22.85
CA LYS A 310 -28.09 10.29 22.40
C LYS A 310 -28.89 10.90 23.55
N ASP A 311 -28.74 10.39 24.76
CA ASP A 311 -29.32 10.87 26.02
C ASP A 311 -28.37 11.80 26.80
N ASP A 312 -27.24 12.22 26.21
CA ASP A 312 -26.36 13.21 26.80
C ASP A 312 -27.07 14.57 26.96
N ILE A 313 -27.30 14.96 28.22
CA ILE A 313 -27.92 16.22 28.63
C ILE A 313 -26.90 17.31 28.99
N ILE A 314 -25.61 17.02 28.92
CA ILE A 314 -24.55 18.00 29.20
C ILE A 314 -24.05 18.54 27.87
N VAL A 315 -23.54 17.66 27.01
CA VAL A 315 -23.09 17.99 25.65
C VAL A 315 -24.07 17.38 24.66
N PRO A 316 -24.97 18.19 24.04
CA PRO A 316 -26.01 17.65 23.17
C PRO A 316 -25.45 16.83 22.01
N PHE A 317 -25.99 15.63 21.76
CA PHE A 317 -25.58 14.74 20.66
C PHE A 317 -25.39 15.42 19.29
N ILE A 318 -26.21 16.45 19.01
CA ILE A 318 -26.16 17.18 17.74
C ILE A 318 -24.83 17.90 17.48
N VAL A 319 -24.13 18.39 18.52
CA VAL A 319 -22.84 19.07 18.32
C VAL A 319 -21.70 18.08 18.05
N GLY A 320 -21.73 16.89 18.66
CA GLY A 320 -20.82 15.80 18.33
C GLY A 320 -21.07 15.26 16.91
N LEU A 321 -22.33 15.14 16.51
CA LEU A 321 -22.70 14.77 15.12
C LEU A 321 -22.24 15.82 14.10
N ARG A 322 -22.28 17.12 14.45
CA ARG A 322 -21.73 18.19 13.60
C ARG A 322 -20.23 18.05 13.44
N LEU A 323 -19.50 17.79 14.52
CA LEU A 323 -18.05 17.55 14.46
C LEU A 323 -17.76 16.37 13.53
N TYR A 324 -18.42 15.22 13.73
CA TYR A 324 -18.28 14.04 12.87
C TYR A 324 -18.45 14.38 11.38
N ARG A 325 -19.53 15.10 11.04
CA ARG A 325 -19.80 15.50 9.66
C ARG A 325 -18.74 16.45 9.10
N SER A 326 -18.27 17.40 9.90
CA SER A 326 -17.22 18.34 9.48
C SER A 326 -15.91 17.62 9.16
N ILE A 327 -15.50 16.67 10.03
CA ILE A 327 -14.29 15.87 9.78
C ILE A 327 -14.51 15.02 8.52
N LEU A 328 -15.63 14.32 8.40
CA LEU A 328 -15.92 13.45 7.26
C LEU A 328 -15.93 14.22 5.92
N GLN A 329 -16.52 15.42 5.89
CA GLN A 329 -16.51 16.29 4.71
C GLN A 329 -15.11 16.72 4.29
N SER A 330 -14.19 16.76 5.24
CA SER A 330 -12.80 17.09 4.95
C SER A 330 -12.02 15.90 4.37
N ARG A 331 -12.48 14.65 4.49
CA ARG A 331 -11.72 13.43 4.15
C ARG A 331 -11.99 12.95 2.72
N THR A 332 -11.01 12.29 2.12
CA THR A 332 -11.18 11.45 0.91
C THR A 332 -11.20 9.96 1.27
N PRO A 333 -11.61 9.06 0.35
CA PRO A 333 -11.61 7.61 0.60
C PRO A 333 -10.24 7.01 0.94
N GLU A 334 -9.15 7.69 0.57
CA GLU A 334 -7.77 7.29 0.85
C GLU A 334 -7.28 7.74 2.23
N ASP A 335 -8.00 8.66 2.89
CA ASP A 335 -7.65 9.18 4.21
C ASP A 335 -8.01 8.20 5.33
N ALA A 336 -7.45 8.44 6.52
CA ALA A 336 -7.73 7.62 7.69
C ALA A 336 -9.20 7.68 8.12
N SER A 337 -9.70 6.56 8.63
CA SER A 337 -11.11 6.36 8.97
C SER A 337 -11.61 7.30 10.06
N VAL A 338 -12.84 7.79 9.89
CA VAL A 338 -13.58 8.54 10.90
C VAL A 338 -14.87 7.78 11.20
N THR A 339 -15.05 7.37 12.45
CA THR A 339 -16.18 6.54 12.88
C THR A 339 -16.95 7.25 13.98
N LEU A 340 -18.28 7.33 13.84
CA LEU A 340 -19.18 7.74 14.92
C LEU A 340 -19.91 6.52 15.45
N HIS A 341 -19.65 6.17 16.71
CA HIS A 341 -20.43 5.20 17.45
C HIS A 341 -21.42 5.94 18.37
N ALA A 342 -22.68 5.94 17.97
CA ALA A 342 -23.75 6.66 18.65
C ALA A 342 -24.59 5.71 19.51
N TYR A 343 -24.49 5.85 20.84
CA TYR A 343 -25.26 5.04 21.78
C TYR A 343 -26.72 5.50 21.84
N ASP A 344 -27.63 4.53 21.87
CA ASP A 344 -29.05 4.83 21.91
C ASP A 344 -29.51 5.30 23.29
N LYS A 345 -30.56 6.13 23.35
CA LYS A 345 -31.11 6.64 24.61
C LYS A 345 -31.57 5.53 25.55
N SER A 346 -31.99 4.39 25.00
CA SER A 346 -32.40 3.21 25.75
C SER A 346 -31.29 2.61 26.63
N GLN A 347 -30.02 2.92 26.33
CA GLN A 347 -28.87 2.41 27.10
C GLN A 347 -28.57 3.25 28.36
N ASN A 348 -29.17 4.43 28.50
CA ASN A 348 -29.10 5.29 29.69
C ASN A 348 -27.66 5.61 30.16
N LEU A 349 -26.76 5.89 29.21
CA LEU A 349 -25.33 6.13 29.46
C LEU A 349 -25.04 7.62 29.74
N GLY A 350 -25.85 8.53 29.21
CA GLY A 350 -25.67 9.97 29.34
C GLY A 350 -24.25 10.46 29.03
N HIS A 351 -23.79 11.47 29.77
CA HIS A 351 -22.50 12.14 29.52
C HIS A 351 -21.26 11.42 30.06
N LYS A 352 -21.43 10.57 31.08
CA LYS A 352 -20.31 10.08 31.92
C LYS A 352 -20.17 8.56 31.99
N TRP A 353 -21.16 7.81 31.50
CA TRP A 353 -21.24 6.37 31.74
C TRP A 353 -21.03 5.54 30.47
N ILE A 354 -20.46 6.11 29.40
CA ILE A 354 -20.11 5.34 28.20
C ILE A 354 -19.15 4.19 28.54
N CYS A 355 -18.29 4.35 29.55
CA CYS A 355 -17.41 3.30 30.05
C CYS A 355 -18.13 2.03 30.55
N THR A 356 -19.45 2.09 30.80
CA THR A 356 -20.25 0.93 31.23
C THR A 356 -21.04 0.29 30.07
N ALA A 357 -20.88 0.78 28.84
CA ALA A 357 -21.53 0.19 27.67
C ALA A 357 -20.96 -1.22 27.38
N SER A 358 -21.84 -2.19 27.16
CA SER A 358 -21.47 -3.60 27.03
C SER A 358 -20.62 -3.90 25.78
N ASP A 359 -20.77 -3.10 24.72
CA ASP A 359 -20.08 -3.25 23.45
C ASP A 359 -18.82 -2.35 23.34
N LEU A 360 -18.51 -1.54 24.36
CA LEU A 360 -17.38 -0.60 24.29
C LEU A 360 -16.05 -1.31 23.97
N SER A 361 -15.81 -2.49 24.56
CA SER A 361 -14.62 -3.30 24.27
C SER A 361 -14.47 -3.61 22.78
N ASP A 362 -15.56 -4.01 22.11
CA ASP A 362 -15.56 -4.37 20.68
C ASP A 362 -15.37 -3.14 19.79
N VAL A 363 -16.00 -2.02 20.17
CA VAL A 363 -15.87 -0.74 19.48
C VAL A 363 -14.41 -0.25 19.53
N ILE A 364 -13.78 -0.33 20.71
CA ILE A 364 -12.36 0.01 20.86
C ILE A 364 -11.46 -0.99 20.12
N GLY A 365 -11.75 -2.30 20.20
CA GLY A 365 -11.01 -3.32 19.46
C GLY A 365 -10.97 -3.07 17.95
N THR A 366 -12.07 -2.56 17.39
CA THR A 366 -12.16 -2.23 15.96
C THR A 366 -11.17 -1.13 15.54
N ILE A 367 -11.02 -0.05 16.33
CA ILE A 367 -10.04 1.02 16.00
C ILE A 367 -8.58 0.58 16.22
N LEU A 368 -8.33 -0.36 17.15
CA LEU A 368 -7.00 -0.97 17.30
C LEU A 368 -6.65 -1.83 16.08
N LEU A 369 -7.63 -2.58 15.55
CA LEU A 369 -7.45 -3.47 14.41
C LEU A 369 -7.41 -2.74 13.07
N THR A 370 -8.12 -1.63 12.86
CA THR A 370 -8.03 -0.84 11.62
C THR A 370 -6.61 -0.27 11.41
N GLY A 371 -5.84 -0.07 12.48
CA GLY A 371 -4.40 0.23 12.41
C GLY A 371 -3.50 -0.95 11.99
N ALA A 372 -3.98 -2.20 12.09
CA ALA A 372 -3.24 -3.43 11.79
C ALA A 372 -3.80 -4.21 10.56
N SER A 373 -5.00 -3.90 10.09
CA SER A 373 -5.74 -4.70 9.11
C SER A 373 -5.20 -4.60 7.68
N LEU A 374 -4.41 -3.58 7.33
CA LEU A 374 -3.83 -3.49 5.99
C LEU A 374 -2.78 -4.60 5.74
N THR A 375 -2.11 -5.09 6.80
CA THR A 375 -1.05 -6.11 6.66
C THR A 375 -1.58 -7.54 6.63
N ALA A 376 -2.64 -7.87 7.39
CA ALA A 376 -3.16 -9.23 7.47
C ALA A 376 -3.92 -9.66 6.20
N SER A 377 -4.74 -8.77 5.63
CA SER A 377 -5.48 -9.06 4.39
C SER A 377 -4.54 -9.24 3.20
N VAL A 378 -3.47 -8.44 3.13
CA VAL A 378 -2.41 -8.60 2.11
C VAL A 378 -1.71 -9.94 2.29
N LEU A 379 -1.40 -10.35 3.53
CA LEU A 379 -0.76 -11.63 3.81
C LEU A 379 -1.65 -12.82 3.43
N VAL A 380 -2.96 -12.79 3.73
CA VAL A 380 -3.91 -13.86 3.34
C VAL A 380 -4.00 -13.99 1.81
N VAL A 381 -4.07 -12.87 1.10
CA VAL A 381 -4.09 -12.88 -0.37
C VAL A 381 -2.80 -13.45 -0.94
N GLN A 382 -1.64 -13.04 -0.40
CA GLN A 382 -0.33 -13.48 -0.89
C GLN A 382 -0.02 -14.95 -0.56
N VAL A 383 -0.43 -15.41 0.62
CA VAL A 383 -0.08 -16.75 1.13
C VAL A 383 -1.10 -17.79 0.70
N ALA A 384 -2.40 -17.49 0.73
CA ALA A 384 -3.43 -18.50 0.43
C ALA A 384 -4.03 -18.34 -0.96
N VAL A 385 -4.51 -17.14 -1.31
CA VAL A 385 -5.31 -16.94 -2.52
C VAL A 385 -4.45 -17.02 -3.78
N LEU A 386 -3.33 -16.30 -3.83
CA LEU A 386 -2.47 -16.22 -5.01
C LEU A 386 -1.92 -17.60 -5.41
N PRO A 387 -1.40 -18.45 -4.50
CA PRO A 387 -0.90 -19.78 -4.86
C PRO A 387 -1.99 -20.72 -5.38
N LEU A 388 -3.20 -20.65 -4.81
CA LEU A 388 -4.34 -21.45 -5.29
C LEU A 388 -4.81 -20.99 -6.67
N VAL A 389 -4.92 -19.68 -6.88
CA VAL A 389 -5.25 -19.11 -8.20
C VAL A 389 -4.20 -19.55 -9.22
N PHE A 390 -2.91 -19.44 -8.91
CA PHE A 390 -1.86 -19.86 -9.83
C PHE A 390 -1.96 -21.36 -10.16
N LYS A 391 -2.12 -22.23 -9.15
CA LYS A 391 -2.20 -23.69 -9.31
C LYS A 391 -3.31 -24.14 -10.24
N TYR A 392 -4.52 -23.56 -10.09
CA TYR A 392 -5.70 -24.02 -10.82
C TYR A 392 -5.98 -23.24 -12.11
N SER A 393 -5.32 -22.11 -12.33
CA SER A 393 -5.80 -21.18 -13.35
C SER A 393 -5.49 -21.52 -14.82
N LYS A 394 -4.48 -22.27 -15.27
CA LYS A 394 -4.09 -22.44 -16.72
C LYS A 394 -3.92 -21.15 -17.57
N SER A 395 -4.88 -20.24 -17.61
CA SER A 395 -4.83 -18.89 -18.16
C SER A 395 -3.69 -18.08 -17.54
N VAL A 396 -3.58 -18.03 -16.20
CA VAL A 396 -2.46 -17.35 -15.52
C VAL A 396 -1.13 -18.02 -15.85
N GLN A 397 -1.05 -19.35 -15.76
CA GLN A 397 0.16 -20.12 -16.10
C GLN A 397 0.64 -19.82 -17.52
N ARG A 398 -0.26 -19.86 -18.51
CA ARG A 398 0.06 -19.50 -19.90
C ARG A 398 0.50 -18.05 -20.06
N LYS A 399 -0.21 -17.11 -19.44
CA LYS A 399 0.18 -15.69 -19.50
C LYS A 399 1.58 -15.50 -18.93
N MET A 400 2.00 -16.30 -17.97
CA MET A 400 3.37 -16.29 -17.47
C MET A 400 4.37 -16.82 -18.51
N VAL A 401 4.09 -17.98 -19.10
CA VAL A 401 4.99 -18.63 -20.08
C VAL A 401 5.19 -17.78 -21.33
N PHE A 402 4.10 -17.36 -21.96
CA PHE A 402 4.15 -16.64 -23.23
C PHE A 402 4.28 -15.12 -23.02
N SER A 403 3.66 -14.56 -21.98
CA SER A 403 3.70 -13.11 -21.71
C SER A 403 3.30 -12.25 -22.93
N ASN A 404 2.45 -12.79 -23.81
CA ASN A 404 2.03 -12.17 -25.07
C ASN A 404 1.13 -10.94 -24.90
N CYS A 405 0.71 -10.62 -23.67
CA CYS A 405 0.06 -9.36 -23.33
C CYS A 405 1.06 -8.19 -23.16
N ILE A 406 2.35 -8.48 -22.97
CA ILE A 406 3.40 -7.48 -22.89
C ILE A 406 3.81 -7.14 -24.32
N ASN A 407 3.33 -6.01 -24.82
CA ASN A 407 3.67 -5.49 -26.13
C ASN A 407 4.34 -4.12 -25.96
N TYR A 408 5.66 -4.09 -26.11
CA TYR A 408 6.45 -2.87 -26.15
C TYR A 408 7.56 -2.99 -27.21
N PRO A 409 7.78 -1.95 -28.04
CA PRO A 409 7.02 -0.70 -28.14
C PRO A 409 5.60 -0.88 -28.73
N ARG A 410 4.66 0.01 -28.38
CA ARG A 410 3.26 -0.06 -28.86
C ARG A 410 3.06 0.76 -30.14
N ASN A 411 1.98 0.46 -30.86
CA ASN A 411 1.52 1.21 -32.05
C ASN A 411 2.55 1.27 -33.18
N LEU A 412 3.27 0.17 -33.40
CA LEU A 412 4.20 0.04 -34.51
C LEU A 412 3.47 -0.29 -35.81
N ASP A 413 4.01 0.22 -36.90
CA ASP A 413 3.60 -0.16 -38.25
C ASP A 413 4.42 -1.39 -38.70
N TYR A 414 3.86 -2.57 -38.46
CA TYR A 414 4.50 -3.83 -38.85
C TYR A 414 4.56 -4.03 -40.36
N GLU A 415 3.67 -3.38 -41.13
CA GLU A 415 3.65 -3.46 -42.59
C GLU A 415 4.84 -2.69 -43.19
N ASN A 416 5.42 -1.74 -42.45
CA ASN A 416 6.60 -0.98 -42.84
C ASN A 416 7.80 -1.23 -41.89
N PRO A 417 8.61 -2.29 -42.12
CA PRO A 417 9.79 -2.58 -41.30
C PRO A 417 10.77 -1.41 -41.15
N SER A 418 10.86 -0.54 -42.17
CA SER A 418 11.73 0.65 -42.12
C SER A 418 11.32 1.64 -41.02
N SER A 419 10.02 1.74 -40.72
CA SER A 419 9.50 2.54 -39.59
C SER A 419 9.99 2.03 -38.24
N CYS A 420 10.34 0.74 -38.16
CA CYS A 420 10.87 0.06 -36.98
C CYS A 420 12.40 0.00 -36.97
N ASN A 421 13.10 0.84 -37.76
CA ASN A 421 14.56 0.85 -37.88
C ASN A 421 15.17 -0.44 -38.47
N VAL A 422 14.41 -1.15 -39.32
CA VAL A 422 14.90 -2.29 -40.10
C VAL A 422 15.16 -1.85 -41.53
N VAL A 423 16.43 -1.82 -41.93
CA VAL A 423 16.83 -1.50 -43.29
C VAL A 423 16.72 -2.75 -44.16
N GLY A 424 16.10 -2.63 -45.34
CA GLY A 424 15.97 -3.74 -46.29
C GLY A 424 15.03 -4.85 -45.81
N GLY A 425 14.07 -4.52 -44.95
CA GLY A 425 13.00 -5.42 -44.53
C GLY A 425 11.75 -5.27 -45.39
N ARG A 426 11.11 -6.39 -45.75
CA ARG A 426 9.74 -6.44 -46.28
C ARG A 426 8.81 -7.21 -45.36
N ASN A 427 7.54 -6.80 -45.30
CA ASN A 427 6.48 -7.49 -44.56
C ASN A 427 5.61 -8.32 -45.49
N PHE A 428 5.15 -9.48 -45.01
CA PHE A 428 4.10 -10.25 -45.67
C PHE A 428 3.38 -11.11 -44.62
N ASN A 429 2.25 -11.70 -45.02
CA ASN A 429 1.45 -12.54 -44.14
C ASN A 429 1.42 -13.98 -44.65
N ILE A 430 1.54 -14.95 -43.74
CA ILE A 430 1.27 -16.37 -44.03
C ILE A 430 -0.08 -16.73 -43.42
N GLN A 431 -0.98 -17.30 -44.21
CA GLN A 431 -2.31 -17.72 -43.77
C GLN A 431 -2.48 -19.23 -43.96
N PHE A 432 -2.99 -19.90 -42.93
CA PHE A 432 -3.26 -21.34 -42.96
C PHE A 432 -4.40 -21.70 -42.00
N GLN A 433 -4.97 -22.89 -42.18
CA GLN A 433 -5.94 -23.45 -41.25
C GLN A 433 -5.20 -24.25 -40.18
N SER A 434 -5.27 -23.81 -38.92
CA SER A 434 -4.58 -24.51 -37.83
C SER A 434 -5.21 -25.87 -37.55
N THR A 435 -4.38 -26.90 -37.50
CA THR A 435 -4.77 -28.25 -37.05
C THR A 435 -4.86 -28.34 -35.53
N VAL A 436 -4.16 -27.45 -34.83
CA VAL A 436 -4.13 -27.38 -33.35
C VAL A 436 -5.36 -26.65 -32.80
N ASP A 437 -5.68 -25.47 -33.34
CA ASP A 437 -6.76 -24.60 -32.83
C ASP A 437 -8.02 -24.64 -33.71
N THR A 438 -8.02 -25.36 -34.82
CA THR A 438 -9.16 -25.51 -35.75
C THR A 438 -9.74 -24.20 -36.27
N CYS A 439 -8.91 -23.17 -36.40
CA CYS A 439 -9.29 -21.85 -36.91
C CYS A 439 -8.24 -21.30 -37.90
N PRO A 440 -8.61 -20.33 -38.75
CA PRO A 440 -7.66 -19.69 -39.64
C PRO A 440 -6.66 -18.83 -38.83
N ILE A 441 -5.37 -19.04 -39.08
CA ILE A 441 -4.27 -18.29 -38.48
C ILE A 441 -3.59 -17.46 -39.58
N LYS A 442 -3.34 -16.19 -39.26
CA LYS A 442 -2.53 -15.25 -40.02
C LYS A 442 -1.29 -14.92 -39.19
N LEU A 443 -0.11 -15.13 -39.75
CA LEU A 443 1.16 -14.76 -39.14
C LEU A 443 1.75 -13.55 -39.86
N GLY A 444 2.16 -12.53 -39.11
CA GLY A 444 2.96 -11.42 -39.63
C GLY A 444 4.43 -11.83 -39.71
N VAL A 445 5.01 -11.74 -40.91
CA VAL A 445 6.37 -12.22 -41.21
C VAL A 445 7.20 -11.11 -41.85
N TRP A 446 8.45 -10.98 -41.43
CA TRP A 446 9.45 -10.12 -42.03
C TRP A 446 10.54 -10.92 -42.71
N HIS A 447 10.89 -10.52 -43.93
CA HIS A 447 12.12 -10.92 -44.60
C HIS A 447 13.06 -9.72 -44.62
N ILE A 448 14.24 -9.86 -44.01
CA ILE A 448 15.27 -8.82 -43.90
C ILE A 448 16.49 -9.28 -44.69
N VAL A 449 16.95 -8.45 -45.61
CA VAL A 449 18.05 -8.78 -46.53
C VAL A 449 19.43 -8.53 -45.91
N PRO A 450 20.47 -9.22 -46.38
CA PRO A 450 21.85 -9.00 -45.94
C PRO A 450 22.41 -7.64 -46.33
N CYS A 451 23.45 -7.17 -45.61
CA CYS A 451 24.10 -5.89 -45.89
C CYS A 451 24.67 -5.79 -47.32
N SER A 452 25.11 -6.90 -47.92
CA SER A 452 25.61 -6.89 -49.30
C SER A 452 24.58 -6.38 -50.32
N MET A 453 23.28 -6.44 -49.99
CA MET A 453 22.19 -6.06 -50.88
C MET A 453 21.68 -4.63 -50.66
N PHE A 454 22.18 -3.90 -49.65
CA PHE A 454 21.64 -2.57 -49.31
C PHE A 454 21.68 -1.60 -50.48
N ARG A 455 22.79 -1.55 -51.23
CA ARG A 455 22.93 -0.68 -52.41
C ARG A 455 21.86 -0.94 -53.45
N GLU A 456 21.51 -2.20 -53.70
CA GLU A 456 20.52 -2.59 -54.69
C GLU A 456 19.10 -2.22 -54.24
N VAL A 457 18.82 -2.34 -52.94
CA VAL A 457 17.52 -1.96 -52.34
C VAL A 457 17.31 -0.44 -52.34
N PHE A 458 18.34 0.36 -52.09
CA PHE A 458 18.25 1.83 -52.05
C PHE A 458 18.07 2.51 -53.43
N VAL A 459 18.37 1.80 -54.54
CA VAL A 459 18.27 2.36 -55.90
C VAL A 459 16.86 2.26 -56.48
N ILE A 460 15.99 1.40 -55.93
CA ILE A 460 14.65 1.14 -56.45
C ILE A 460 13.63 2.09 -55.79
N ARG A 461 12.87 2.84 -56.60
CA ARG A 461 11.89 3.84 -56.12
C ARG A 461 10.44 3.35 -56.06
N ASP A 462 10.15 2.15 -56.53
CA ASP A 462 8.80 1.59 -56.62
C ASP A 462 8.64 0.36 -55.70
N TYR A 463 7.74 0.44 -54.71
CA TYR A 463 7.58 -0.56 -53.65
C TYR A 463 7.06 -1.92 -54.15
N LEU A 464 6.13 -1.95 -55.13
CA LEU A 464 5.55 -3.21 -55.62
C LEU A 464 6.57 -4.05 -56.40
N THR A 465 7.52 -3.40 -57.07
CA THR A 465 8.61 -4.10 -57.78
C THR A 465 9.74 -4.56 -56.85
N VAL A 466 9.80 -4.09 -55.60
CA VAL A 466 10.79 -4.52 -54.60
C VAL A 466 10.41 -5.87 -53.99
N ASP A 467 9.14 -6.09 -53.65
CA ASP A 467 8.71 -7.34 -52.99
C ASP A 467 8.91 -8.59 -53.86
N ASP A 468 8.49 -8.51 -55.13
CA ASP A 468 8.70 -9.59 -56.10
C ASP A 468 10.19 -9.84 -56.33
N ARG A 469 11.01 -8.79 -56.40
CA ARG A 469 12.47 -8.93 -56.50
C ARG A 469 13.04 -9.61 -55.26
N LEU A 470 12.71 -9.15 -54.07
CA LEU A 470 13.21 -9.74 -52.83
C LEU A 470 12.78 -11.19 -52.64
N HIS A 471 11.60 -11.58 -53.13
CA HIS A 471 11.20 -12.99 -53.20
C HIS A 471 12.00 -13.78 -54.26
N GLN A 472 12.24 -13.21 -55.44
CA GLN A 472 13.11 -13.83 -56.45
C GLN A 472 14.57 -13.97 -55.99
N GLU A 473 15.07 -13.03 -55.17
CA GLU A 473 16.40 -13.10 -54.60
C GLU A 473 16.58 -14.29 -53.64
N LEU A 474 15.55 -14.65 -52.86
CA LEU A 474 15.58 -15.89 -52.05
C LEU A 474 15.77 -17.15 -52.92
N LYS A 475 15.29 -17.15 -54.16
CA LYS A 475 15.49 -18.27 -55.11
C LYS A 475 16.90 -18.35 -55.69
N ARG A 476 17.65 -17.24 -55.67
CA ARG A 476 18.98 -17.14 -56.30
C ARG A 476 20.12 -17.08 -55.28
N THR A 477 19.82 -16.66 -54.06
CA THR A 477 20.83 -16.43 -53.02
C THR A 477 21.57 -17.70 -52.64
N GLN A 478 22.84 -17.53 -52.29
CA GLN A 478 23.68 -18.54 -51.66
C GLN A 478 24.10 -18.12 -50.24
N ASN A 479 23.63 -16.95 -49.80
CA ASN A 479 23.82 -16.48 -48.44
C ASN A 479 23.01 -17.34 -47.48
N THR A 480 23.53 -17.55 -46.27
CA THR A 480 22.82 -18.26 -45.22
C THR A 480 21.50 -17.56 -44.88
N ILE A 481 20.47 -18.36 -44.63
CA ILE A 481 19.15 -17.89 -44.21
C ILE A 481 18.93 -18.31 -42.77
N VAL A 482 18.60 -17.37 -41.90
CA VAL A 482 18.21 -17.63 -40.51
C VAL A 482 16.70 -17.50 -40.35
N LEU A 483 16.05 -18.58 -39.91
CA LEU A 483 14.70 -18.54 -39.37
C LEU A 483 14.79 -18.21 -37.88
N TYR A 484 14.39 -17.00 -37.50
CA TYR A 484 14.51 -16.49 -36.14
C TYR A 484 13.21 -16.66 -35.35
N CYS A 485 13.23 -17.60 -34.40
CA CYS A 485 12.19 -17.90 -33.42
C CYS A 485 12.42 -17.07 -32.14
N HIS A 486 11.59 -16.06 -31.90
CA HIS A 486 11.78 -15.14 -30.79
C HIS A 486 11.37 -15.70 -29.41
N GLY A 487 11.89 -15.10 -28.34
CA GLY A 487 11.56 -15.46 -26.96
C GLY A 487 10.16 -15.04 -26.49
N ASN A 488 9.86 -15.23 -25.21
CA ASN A 488 8.60 -14.77 -24.63
C ASN A 488 8.50 -13.24 -24.64
N SER A 489 7.27 -12.72 -24.49
CA SER A 489 6.95 -11.28 -24.50
C SER A 489 7.30 -10.53 -25.79
N ASN A 490 6.72 -9.34 -25.93
CA ASN A 490 6.93 -8.41 -27.05
C ASN A 490 6.74 -9.08 -28.42
N HIS A 491 7.23 -8.44 -29.48
CA HIS A 491 7.01 -8.86 -30.87
C HIS A 491 8.30 -8.75 -31.68
N ARG A 492 8.29 -9.17 -32.95
CA ARG A 492 9.45 -9.19 -33.85
C ARG A 492 10.20 -7.86 -33.94
N ALA A 493 9.50 -6.74 -33.70
CA ALA A 493 10.05 -5.38 -33.68
C ALA A 493 10.64 -4.90 -32.33
N SER A 494 10.84 -5.77 -31.33
CA SER A 494 11.40 -5.33 -30.04
C SER A 494 12.89 -4.92 -30.16
N PRO A 495 13.38 -3.91 -29.41
CA PRO A 495 14.69 -3.28 -29.66
C PRO A 495 15.89 -4.25 -29.70
N HIS A 496 15.96 -5.21 -28.79
CA HIS A 496 17.07 -6.18 -28.75
C HIS A 496 17.05 -7.13 -29.96
N ARG A 497 15.86 -7.48 -30.46
CA ARG A 497 15.71 -8.31 -31.66
C ARG A 497 16.13 -7.55 -32.91
N LEU A 498 15.75 -6.27 -33.00
CA LEU A 498 16.21 -5.37 -34.07
C LEU A 498 17.73 -5.27 -34.11
N GLN A 499 18.38 -5.21 -32.94
CA GLN A 499 19.84 -5.22 -32.85
C GLN A 499 20.44 -6.55 -33.30
N MET A 500 19.82 -7.68 -32.94
CA MET A 500 20.25 -9.00 -33.42
C MET A 500 20.09 -9.14 -34.94
N TYR A 501 19.02 -8.60 -35.53
CA TYR A 501 18.86 -8.61 -37.00
C TYR A 501 20.01 -7.89 -37.70
N LYS A 502 20.49 -6.77 -37.14
CA LYS A 502 21.67 -6.07 -37.69
C LYS A 502 22.92 -6.95 -37.65
N VAL A 503 23.13 -7.73 -36.58
CA VAL A 503 24.22 -8.70 -36.51
C VAL A 503 24.10 -9.75 -37.62
N PHE A 504 22.91 -10.27 -37.88
CA PHE A 504 22.68 -11.19 -39.00
C PHE A 504 22.94 -10.53 -40.36
N GLN A 505 22.52 -9.28 -40.55
CA GLN A 505 22.79 -8.55 -41.79
C GLN A 505 24.29 -8.32 -42.01
N GLU A 506 25.05 -8.03 -40.95
CA GLU A 506 26.51 -7.90 -40.97
C GLU A 506 27.23 -9.23 -41.24
N LEU A 507 26.67 -10.35 -40.77
CA LEU A 507 27.08 -11.71 -41.14
C LEU A 507 26.69 -12.11 -42.56
N ASN A 508 26.02 -11.20 -43.27
CA ASN A 508 25.51 -11.38 -44.63
C ASN A 508 24.42 -12.46 -44.74
N PHE A 509 23.56 -12.58 -43.72
CA PHE A 509 22.44 -13.52 -43.74
C PHE A 509 21.13 -12.86 -44.19
N HIS A 510 20.24 -13.66 -44.79
CA HIS A 510 18.82 -13.32 -44.86
C HIS A 510 18.16 -13.68 -43.53
N VAL A 511 17.33 -12.81 -42.98
CA VAL A 511 16.56 -13.07 -41.75
C VAL A 511 15.10 -13.26 -42.10
N ILE A 512 14.54 -14.41 -41.76
CA ILE A 512 13.10 -14.64 -41.74
C ILE A 512 12.66 -14.67 -40.29
N THR A 513 11.85 -13.70 -39.88
CA THR A 513 11.32 -13.61 -38.50
C THR A 513 9.82 -13.36 -38.54
N PHE A 514 9.11 -13.78 -37.51
CA PHE A 514 7.65 -13.75 -37.49
C PHE A 514 7.17 -13.61 -36.04
N ASP A 515 5.94 -13.14 -35.87
CA ASP A 515 5.27 -13.20 -34.56
C ASP A 515 4.36 -14.43 -34.50
N TYR A 516 4.47 -15.22 -33.43
CA TYR A 516 3.57 -16.35 -33.20
C TYR A 516 2.11 -15.89 -33.06
N ARG A 517 1.15 -16.83 -33.18
CA ARG A 517 -0.25 -16.55 -32.87
C ARG A 517 -0.37 -15.94 -31.46
N GLY A 518 -1.16 -14.87 -31.35
CA GLY A 518 -1.34 -14.11 -30.12
C GLY A 518 -0.27 -13.03 -29.86
N TYR A 519 0.72 -12.84 -30.73
CA TYR A 519 1.73 -11.78 -30.65
C TYR A 519 1.61 -10.79 -31.82
N GLY A 520 2.12 -9.57 -31.62
CA GLY A 520 2.20 -8.56 -32.67
C GLY A 520 0.87 -8.32 -33.40
N ASP A 521 0.92 -8.40 -34.73
CA ASP A 521 -0.20 -8.30 -35.68
C ASP A 521 -0.67 -9.67 -36.20
N SER A 522 -0.14 -10.78 -35.66
CA SER A 522 -0.60 -12.14 -35.93
C SER A 522 -1.96 -12.41 -35.27
N THR A 523 -2.70 -13.42 -35.76
CA THR A 523 -4.05 -13.74 -35.29
C THR A 523 -4.09 -13.87 -33.77
N ARG A 524 -5.04 -13.18 -33.13
CA ARG A 524 -5.21 -13.16 -31.67
C ARG A 524 -5.90 -14.42 -31.16
N VAL A 525 -5.15 -15.52 -31.13
CA VAL A 525 -5.55 -16.78 -30.51
C VAL A 525 -4.62 -17.06 -29.32
N ARG A 526 -5.13 -17.85 -28.37
CA ARG A 526 -4.45 -18.26 -27.15
C ARG A 526 -3.21 -19.11 -27.51
N PRO A 527 -1.98 -18.68 -27.17
CA PRO A 527 -0.80 -19.47 -27.50
C PRO A 527 -0.71 -20.75 -26.66
N THR A 528 -0.24 -21.82 -27.30
CA THR A 528 0.16 -23.10 -26.71
C THR A 528 1.44 -23.54 -27.40
N GLU A 529 2.22 -24.44 -26.78
CA GLU A 529 3.44 -24.97 -27.38
C GLU A 529 3.18 -25.56 -28.76
N ARG A 530 2.17 -26.43 -28.90
CA ARG A 530 1.78 -27.00 -30.19
C ARG A 530 1.40 -25.93 -31.21
N GLY A 531 0.69 -24.89 -30.79
CA GLY A 531 0.29 -23.80 -31.66
C GLY A 531 1.48 -22.97 -32.16
N VAL A 532 2.40 -22.57 -31.28
CA VAL A 532 3.57 -21.76 -31.70
C VAL A 532 4.59 -22.58 -32.49
N VAL A 533 4.67 -23.90 -32.27
CA VAL A 533 5.50 -24.81 -33.08
C VAL A 533 4.86 -25.04 -34.46
N GLU A 534 3.53 -25.15 -34.54
CA GLU A 534 2.80 -25.16 -35.82
C GLU A 534 3.03 -23.85 -36.58
N ASP A 535 3.00 -22.70 -35.90
CA ASP A 535 3.33 -21.41 -36.54
C ASP A 535 4.74 -21.42 -37.16
N ALA A 536 5.73 -21.93 -36.41
CA ALA A 536 7.10 -22.04 -36.89
C ALA A 536 7.24 -23.02 -38.07
N LEU A 537 6.48 -24.13 -38.07
CA LEU A 537 6.42 -25.07 -39.19
C LEU A 537 5.93 -24.37 -40.46
N GLU A 538 4.84 -23.60 -40.39
CA GLU A 538 4.26 -22.97 -41.58
C GLU A 538 5.19 -21.91 -42.18
N VAL A 539 5.90 -21.15 -41.34
CA VAL A 539 6.92 -20.21 -41.81
C VAL A 539 8.12 -20.95 -42.41
N TYR A 540 8.54 -22.06 -41.80
CA TYR A 540 9.62 -22.90 -42.31
C TYR A 540 9.24 -23.57 -43.64
N ALA A 541 8.00 -24.04 -43.79
CA ALA A 541 7.47 -24.61 -45.01
C ALA A 541 7.46 -23.58 -46.15
N TRP A 542 6.89 -22.40 -45.88
CA TRP A 542 6.90 -21.28 -46.83
C TRP A 542 8.33 -20.91 -47.25
N LEU A 543 9.26 -20.88 -46.30
CA LEU A 543 10.67 -20.62 -46.60
C LEU A 543 11.21 -21.70 -47.53
N MET A 544 11.09 -22.98 -47.18
CA MET A 544 11.60 -24.09 -48.00
C MET A 544 11.02 -24.11 -49.42
N GLU A 545 9.72 -23.84 -49.56
CA GLU A 545 9.01 -23.73 -50.84
C GLU A 545 9.44 -22.51 -51.67
N SER A 546 9.95 -21.47 -50.99
CA SER A 546 10.46 -20.26 -51.64
C SER A 546 11.89 -20.39 -52.16
N LEU A 547 12.62 -21.45 -51.81
CA LEU A 547 14.01 -21.67 -52.21
C LEU A 547 14.13 -22.53 -53.47
N ASN A 548 15.30 -22.46 -54.12
CA ASN A 548 15.63 -23.36 -55.21
C ASN A 548 15.93 -24.77 -54.67
N GLU A 549 15.27 -25.79 -55.23
CA GLU A 549 15.44 -27.18 -54.81
C GLU A 549 16.83 -27.75 -55.13
N ILE A 550 17.47 -27.30 -56.21
CA ILE A 550 18.73 -27.85 -56.72
C ILE A 550 19.93 -27.23 -55.99
N ASN A 551 19.92 -25.90 -55.79
CA ASN A 551 21.06 -25.18 -55.22
C ASN A 551 20.63 -24.39 -53.97
N ARG A 552 20.27 -25.13 -52.91
CA ARG A 552 19.70 -24.53 -51.69
C ARG A 552 20.78 -23.83 -50.85
N PRO A 553 20.55 -22.58 -50.42
CA PRO A 553 21.43 -21.93 -49.45
C PRO A 553 21.37 -22.63 -48.08
N PRO A 554 22.40 -22.49 -47.22
CA PRO A 554 22.32 -23.00 -45.85
C PRO A 554 21.18 -22.35 -45.09
N VAL A 555 20.28 -23.16 -44.51
CA VAL A 555 19.19 -22.66 -43.65
C VAL A 555 19.42 -23.10 -42.22
N ILE A 556 19.47 -22.12 -41.32
CA ILE A 556 19.61 -22.34 -39.88
C ILE A 556 18.37 -21.88 -39.16
N ILE A 557 17.99 -22.60 -38.10
CA ILE A 557 16.94 -22.14 -37.19
C ILE A 557 17.61 -21.56 -35.96
N TRP A 558 17.27 -20.33 -35.62
CA TRP A 558 17.81 -19.63 -34.45
C TRP A 558 16.69 -19.37 -33.46
N GLY A 559 16.79 -19.94 -32.27
CA GLY A 559 15.86 -19.70 -31.18
C GLY A 559 16.48 -18.82 -30.10
N HIS A 560 15.72 -17.86 -29.57
CA HIS A 560 16.11 -17.07 -28.40
C HIS A 560 15.17 -17.33 -27.22
N SER A 561 15.69 -17.64 -26.04
CA SER A 561 14.90 -17.87 -24.82
C SER A 561 13.80 -18.91 -25.07
N LEU A 562 12.50 -18.61 -24.85
CA LEU A 562 11.39 -19.51 -25.21
C LEU A 562 11.47 -20.06 -26.65
N GLY A 563 11.97 -19.26 -27.59
CA GLY A 563 12.15 -19.65 -28.99
C GLY A 563 13.15 -20.78 -29.20
N THR A 564 14.08 -21.05 -28.25
CA THR A 564 14.98 -22.20 -28.30
C THR A 564 14.21 -23.51 -28.22
N ALA A 565 13.19 -23.56 -27.36
CA ALA A 565 12.36 -24.73 -27.20
C ALA A 565 11.43 -24.93 -28.42
N VAL A 566 10.90 -23.83 -28.98
CA VAL A 566 10.10 -23.88 -30.22
C VAL A 566 10.93 -24.41 -31.39
N ALA A 567 12.15 -23.88 -31.57
CA ALA A 567 13.07 -24.30 -32.63
C ALA A 567 13.52 -25.77 -32.47
N ALA A 568 13.81 -26.20 -31.24
CA ALA A 568 14.14 -27.58 -30.92
C ALA A 568 12.97 -28.53 -31.22
N ASN A 569 11.76 -28.18 -30.79
CA ASN A 569 10.55 -28.98 -31.01
C ASN A 569 10.23 -29.12 -32.51
N LEU A 570 10.25 -28.01 -33.26
CA LEU A 570 10.09 -28.02 -34.72
C LEU A 570 11.11 -28.94 -35.38
N THR A 571 12.39 -28.83 -35.02
CA THR A 571 13.46 -29.63 -35.63
C THR A 571 13.29 -31.12 -35.32
N ALA A 572 12.93 -31.45 -34.08
CA ALA A 572 12.76 -32.84 -33.63
C ALA A 572 11.55 -33.53 -34.26
N ASN A 573 10.45 -32.80 -34.44
CA ASN A 573 9.18 -33.36 -34.88
C ASN A 573 8.83 -33.00 -36.33
N LEU A 574 9.76 -32.40 -37.10
CA LEU A 574 9.52 -31.89 -38.46
C LEU A 574 8.84 -32.92 -39.37
N SER A 575 9.36 -34.16 -39.38
CA SER A 575 8.82 -35.25 -40.20
C SER A 575 7.41 -35.65 -39.80
N ASP A 576 7.18 -35.86 -38.50
CA ASP A 576 5.88 -36.27 -37.97
C ASP A 576 4.83 -35.17 -38.18
N MET A 577 5.22 -33.91 -38.00
CA MET A 577 4.33 -32.77 -38.25
C MET A 577 3.95 -32.67 -39.74
N CYS A 578 4.91 -32.80 -40.66
CA CYS A 578 4.62 -32.83 -42.10
C CYS A 578 3.65 -33.97 -42.45
N ALA A 579 3.92 -35.18 -41.95
CA ALA A 579 3.06 -36.34 -42.17
C ALA A 579 1.64 -36.12 -41.61
N SER A 580 1.52 -35.57 -40.40
CA SER A 580 0.22 -35.32 -39.77
C SER A 580 -0.65 -34.30 -40.51
N GLN A 581 -0.02 -33.38 -41.26
CA GLN A 581 -0.70 -32.39 -42.09
C GLN A 581 -0.87 -32.85 -43.56
N GLY A 582 -0.47 -34.08 -43.90
CA GLY A 582 -0.50 -34.57 -45.28
C GLY A 582 0.45 -33.81 -46.22
N ARG A 583 1.47 -33.13 -45.67
CA ARG A 583 2.48 -32.36 -46.42
C ARG A 583 3.65 -33.25 -46.83
N ALA A 584 4.24 -32.96 -47.98
CA ALA A 584 5.51 -33.56 -48.39
C ALA A 584 6.61 -33.31 -47.35
N GLN A 585 7.54 -34.25 -47.21
CA GLN A 585 8.62 -34.13 -46.23
C GLN A 585 9.47 -32.89 -46.53
N LEU A 586 9.49 -31.95 -45.58
CA LEU A 586 10.35 -30.78 -45.68
C LEU A 586 11.82 -31.17 -45.42
N PRO A 587 12.77 -30.51 -46.09
CA PRO A 587 14.19 -30.70 -45.81
C PRO A 587 14.55 -30.28 -44.39
N ARG A 588 15.54 -30.95 -43.80
CA ARG A 588 16.05 -30.61 -42.48
C ARG A 588 16.88 -29.32 -42.51
N PRO A 589 16.89 -28.53 -41.43
CA PRO A 589 17.77 -27.38 -41.32
C PRO A 589 19.23 -27.84 -41.25
N ASN A 590 20.15 -27.03 -41.76
CA ASN A 590 21.58 -27.32 -41.73
C ASN A 590 22.15 -27.23 -40.31
N ALA A 591 21.60 -26.35 -39.48
CA ALA A 591 22.00 -26.23 -38.08
C ALA A 591 20.91 -25.58 -37.23
N LEU A 592 21.03 -25.78 -35.92
CA LEU A 592 20.21 -25.14 -34.89
C LEU A 592 21.11 -24.27 -34.01
N VAL A 593 20.73 -23.01 -33.82
CA VAL A 593 21.40 -22.10 -32.89
C VAL A 593 20.46 -21.74 -31.76
N LEU A 594 20.91 -21.93 -30.53
CA LEU A 594 20.12 -21.76 -29.31
C LEU A 594 20.73 -20.67 -28.45
N GLU A 595 20.07 -19.53 -28.37
CA GLU A 595 20.48 -18.36 -27.60
C GLU A 595 19.73 -18.28 -26.27
N ALA A 596 20.48 -18.27 -25.17
CA ALA A 596 19.96 -18.36 -23.80
C ALA A 596 18.98 -19.54 -23.56
N PRO A 597 19.34 -20.79 -23.94
CA PRO A 597 18.43 -21.92 -23.83
C PRO A 597 18.21 -22.39 -22.38
N PHE A 598 17.11 -23.10 -22.18
CA PHE A 598 16.82 -23.88 -20.97
C PHE A 598 16.51 -25.33 -21.36
N ASN A 599 16.74 -26.26 -20.43
CA ASN A 599 16.59 -27.68 -20.69
C ASN A 599 15.13 -28.15 -20.73
N ASN A 600 14.28 -27.70 -19.80
CA ASN A 600 12.83 -27.86 -19.86
C ASN A 600 12.13 -26.75 -19.08
N LEU A 601 10.85 -26.49 -19.36
CA LEU A 601 10.13 -25.39 -18.71
C LEU A 601 9.99 -25.58 -17.19
N MET A 602 9.88 -26.81 -16.71
CA MET A 602 9.72 -27.04 -15.26
C MET A 602 10.96 -26.58 -14.48
N ASP A 603 12.15 -26.96 -14.93
CA ASP A 603 13.41 -26.53 -14.32
C ASP A 603 13.64 -25.03 -14.47
N GLU A 604 13.18 -24.45 -15.59
CA GLU A 604 13.13 -22.99 -15.78
C GLU A 604 12.27 -22.35 -14.68
N ILE A 605 11.00 -22.71 -14.58
CA ILE A 605 10.07 -22.10 -13.62
C ILE A 605 10.59 -22.27 -12.19
N GLU A 606 11.15 -23.43 -11.85
CA GLU A 606 11.71 -23.66 -10.52
C GLU A 606 12.90 -22.73 -10.22
N SER A 607 13.74 -22.47 -11.21
CA SER A 607 14.98 -21.68 -11.05
C SER A 607 14.79 -20.18 -11.32
N HIS A 608 13.67 -19.79 -11.95
CA HIS A 608 13.40 -18.43 -12.41
C HIS A 608 13.40 -17.44 -11.24
N PRO A 609 13.94 -16.21 -11.40
CA PRO A 609 14.00 -15.22 -10.31
C PRO A 609 12.66 -14.92 -9.64
N PHE A 610 11.56 -14.92 -10.41
CA PHE A 610 10.21 -14.72 -9.87
C PHE A 610 9.83 -15.80 -8.85
N SER A 611 10.20 -17.06 -9.12
CA SER A 611 9.92 -18.18 -8.22
C SER A 611 10.67 -18.06 -6.89
N LYS A 612 11.87 -17.48 -6.89
CA LYS A 612 12.64 -17.23 -5.65
C LYS A 612 11.94 -16.27 -4.68
N LEU A 613 11.04 -15.42 -5.16
CA LEU A 613 10.24 -14.52 -4.31
C LEU A 613 9.15 -15.28 -3.54
N VAL A 614 8.69 -16.43 -4.04
CA VAL A 614 7.59 -17.21 -3.48
C VAL A 614 8.02 -18.60 -2.99
N SER A 615 9.29 -18.96 -3.16
CA SER A 615 9.83 -20.28 -2.81
C SER A 615 9.86 -20.59 -1.32
N TRP A 616 9.67 -19.58 -0.47
CA TRP A 616 9.54 -19.73 0.98
C TRP A 616 8.21 -20.37 1.42
N LEU A 617 7.21 -20.44 0.53
CA LEU A 617 5.93 -21.08 0.82
C LEU A 617 6.11 -22.61 0.92
N PRO A 618 5.63 -23.28 1.98
CA PRO A 618 5.79 -24.74 2.16
C PRO A 618 5.23 -25.58 1.00
N TYR A 619 4.20 -25.07 0.32
CA TYR A 619 3.53 -25.70 -0.81
C TYR A 619 3.94 -25.13 -2.18
N TYR A 620 5.02 -24.33 -2.24
CA TYR A 620 5.50 -23.68 -3.47
C TYR A 620 5.64 -24.65 -4.64
N ARG A 621 6.31 -25.79 -4.45
CA ARG A 621 6.54 -26.76 -5.53
C ARG A 621 5.21 -27.33 -6.04
N ASP A 622 4.26 -27.60 -5.15
CA ASP A 622 2.95 -28.13 -5.52
C ASP A 622 2.04 -27.11 -6.21
N THR A 623 2.16 -25.81 -5.88
CA THR A 623 1.30 -24.77 -6.44
C THR A 623 1.88 -24.10 -7.68
N PHE A 624 3.19 -23.86 -7.73
CA PHE A 624 3.84 -23.07 -8.78
C PHE A 624 4.66 -23.90 -9.77
N VAL A 625 5.23 -25.04 -9.38
CA VAL A 625 6.12 -25.85 -10.26
C VAL A 625 5.37 -27.03 -10.87
N LYS A 626 4.70 -27.83 -10.05
CA LYS A 626 3.98 -29.05 -10.46
C LYS A 626 2.97 -28.85 -11.58
N PRO A 627 2.23 -27.73 -11.71
CA PRO A 627 1.33 -27.53 -12.85
C PRO A 627 2.02 -27.63 -14.23
N PHE A 628 3.33 -27.33 -14.30
CA PHE A 628 4.10 -27.38 -15.55
C PHE A 628 4.60 -28.79 -15.89
N THR A 629 4.62 -29.75 -14.96
CA THR A 629 4.97 -31.15 -15.28
C THR A 629 3.82 -31.92 -15.92
N VAL A 630 2.58 -31.53 -15.62
CA VAL A 630 1.36 -32.24 -16.06
C VAL A 630 0.68 -31.55 -17.24
N SER A 631 1.14 -30.36 -17.64
CA SER A 631 0.52 -29.60 -18.72
C SER A 631 0.93 -30.13 -20.08
N SER A 632 -0.05 -30.51 -20.91
CA SER A 632 0.15 -30.81 -22.32
C SER A 632 0.15 -29.56 -23.22
N GLU A 633 -0.02 -28.35 -22.65
CA GLU A 633 -0.14 -27.10 -23.41
C GLU A 633 1.17 -26.31 -23.51
N TYR A 634 2.18 -26.61 -22.68
CA TYR A 634 3.43 -25.83 -22.57
C TYR A 634 4.48 -26.58 -21.74
N ALA A 635 4.89 -27.77 -22.17
CA ALA A 635 5.90 -28.55 -21.46
C ALA A 635 7.33 -28.10 -21.82
N PHE A 636 7.54 -27.75 -23.10
CA PHE A 636 8.82 -27.31 -23.68
C PHE A 636 10.00 -28.15 -23.18
N THR A 637 9.98 -29.44 -23.49
CA THR A 637 11.02 -30.41 -23.10
C THR A 637 12.20 -30.40 -24.09
N THR A 638 12.91 -29.26 -24.15
CA THR A 638 14.04 -29.02 -25.07
C THR A 638 15.08 -30.13 -25.03
N ASP A 639 15.41 -30.62 -23.84
CA ASP A 639 16.37 -31.72 -23.64
C ASP A 639 15.94 -33.02 -24.33
N GLN A 640 14.66 -33.39 -24.27
CA GLN A 640 14.10 -34.56 -24.96
C GLN A 640 14.09 -34.37 -26.48
N TYR A 641 13.68 -33.18 -26.95
CA TYR A 641 13.64 -32.88 -28.38
C TYR A 641 15.04 -32.94 -29.01
N LEU A 642 16.05 -32.36 -28.38
CA LEU A 642 17.41 -32.36 -28.93
C LEU A 642 18.09 -33.72 -28.84
N SER A 643 17.71 -34.54 -27.85
CA SER A 643 18.20 -35.91 -27.72
C SER A 643 17.74 -36.82 -28.86
N SER A 644 16.58 -36.54 -29.48
CA SER A 644 16.07 -37.31 -30.63
C SER A 644 16.68 -36.90 -31.98
N VAL A 645 17.45 -35.81 -32.04
CA VAL A 645 18.11 -35.32 -33.25
C VAL A 645 19.64 -35.23 -33.12
N PRO A 646 20.35 -36.32 -32.77
CA PRO A 646 21.81 -36.31 -32.55
C PRO A 646 22.63 -35.99 -33.81
N HIS A 647 21.99 -36.00 -34.98
CA HIS A 647 22.60 -35.75 -36.29
C HIS A 647 22.59 -34.28 -36.72
N ILE A 648 21.84 -33.41 -36.04
CA ILE A 648 21.76 -31.97 -36.34
C ILE A 648 22.90 -31.22 -35.63
N PRO A 649 23.70 -30.39 -36.33
CA PRO A 649 24.65 -29.50 -35.70
C PRO A 649 23.97 -28.48 -34.80
N ILE A 650 24.48 -28.28 -33.57
CA ILE A 650 23.91 -27.36 -32.58
C ILE A 650 24.99 -26.41 -32.06
N LEU A 651 24.68 -25.11 -32.08
CA LEU A 651 25.42 -24.08 -31.35
C LEU A 651 24.56 -23.55 -30.21
N MET A 652 25.05 -23.64 -28.98
CA MET A 652 24.44 -23.05 -27.79
C MET A 652 25.23 -21.81 -27.39
N LEU A 653 24.53 -20.70 -27.16
CA LEU A 653 25.08 -19.41 -26.79
C LEU A 653 24.44 -18.96 -25.48
N HIS A 654 25.22 -18.70 -24.43
CA HIS A 654 24.65 -18.21 -23.16
C HIS A 654 25.62 -17.31 -22.40
N SER A 655 25.12 -16.21 -21.86
CA SER A 655 25.87 -15.36 -20.93
C SER A 655 25.81 -15.90 -19.50
N LYS A 656 26.96 -16.03 -18.83
CA LYS A 656 27.01 -16.30 -17.38
C LYS A 656 26.40 -15.17 -16.54
N GLY A 657 26.19 -13.99 -17.15
CA GLY A 657 25.52 -12.83 -16.57
C GLY A 657 24.00 -12.80 -16.78
N ASP A 658 23.42 -13.81 -17.44
CA ASP A 658 21.97 -13.90 -17.63
C ASP A 658 21.25 -13.99 -16.27
N LYS A 659 20.39 -13.01 -16.03
CA LYS A 659 19.57 -12.90 -14.81
C LYS A 659 18.14 -13.40 -15.00
N ILE A 660 17.74 -13.74 -16.22
CA ILE A 660 16.40 -14.20 -16.56
C ILE A 660 16.40 -15.72 -16.64
N VAL A 661 17.16 -16.29 -17.59
CA VAL A 661 17.32 -17.74 -17.73
C VAL A 661 18.66 -18.15 -17.10
N PRO A 662 18.64 -18.92 -15.99
CA PRO A 662 19.87 -19.30 -15.32
C PRO A 662 20.82 -20.12 -16.22
N TYR A 663 22.08 -19.68 -16.32
CA TYR A 663 23.12 -20.31 -17.14
C TYR A 663 23.29 -21.82 -16.88
N ASN A 664 23.07 -22.28 -15.65
CA ASN A 664 23.15 -23.70 -15.30
C ASN A 664 22.11 -24.59 -16.03
N LEU A 665 20.99 -24.02 -16.48
CA LEU A 665 20.01 -24.77 -17.27
C LEU A 665 20.54 -25.07 -18.68
N ALA A 666 21.29 -24.14 -19.28
CA ALA A 666 21.97 -24.40 -20.55
C ALA A 666 23.12 -25.40 -20.40
N VAL A 667 23.89 -25.35 -19.29
CA VAL A 667 24.89 -26.38 -18.98
C VAL A 667 24.23 -27.76 -18.89
N LYS A 668 23.15 -27.87 -18.10
CA LYS A 668 22.40 -29.11 -17.94
C LYS A 668 21.83 -29.63 -19.26
N LEU A 669 21.34 -28.73 -20.12
CA LEU A 669 20.88 -29.08 -21.47
C LEU A 669 22.04 -29.62 -22.32
N HIS A 670 23.17 -28.91 -22.35
CA HIS A 670 24.34 -29.30 -23.11
C HIS A 670 24.86 -30.68 -22.72
N GLU A 671 25.00 -30.94 -21.41
CA GLU A 671 25.43 -32.25 -20.88
C GLU A 671 24.51 -33.38 -21.36
N LYS A 672 23.19 -33.19 -21.20
CA LYS A 672 22.19 -34.19 -21.60
C LYS A 672 22.17 -34.45 -23.11
N VAL A 673 22.34 -33.42 -23.93
CA VAL A 673 22.42 -33.56 -25.39
C VAL A 673 23.76 -34.17 -25.83
N ALA A 674 24.84 -33.94 -25.08
CA ALA A 674 26.12 -34.56 -25.34
C ALA A 674 26.06 -36.08 -25.07
N GLU A 675 25.35 -36.53 -24.04
CA GLU A 675 25.14 -37.95 -23.72
C GLU A 675 24.42 -38.71 -24.84
N SER A 676 23.49 -38.07 -25.55
CA SER A 676 22.75 -38.69 -26.65
C SER A 676 23.56 -38.75 -27.95
N ARG A 677 24.74 -38.13 -28.00
CA ARG A 677 25.60 -38.05 -29.20
C ARG A 677 26.77 -39.03 -29.11
N THR A 678 27.08 -39.68 -30.22
CA THR A 678 28.30 -40.48 -30.37
C THR A 678 29.52 -39.59 -30.61
N LYS A 679 30.74 -40.08 -30.35
CA LYS A 679 31.99 -39.32 -30.56
C LYS A 679 32.22 -38.82 -32.01
N SER A 680 31.55 -39.43 -32.99
CA SER A 680 31.55 -39.01 -34.40
C SER A 680 30.28 -38.26 -34.82
N GLY A 681 29.50 -37.79 -33.84
CA GLY A 681 28.22 -37.13 -34.05
C GLY A 681 28.34 -35.72 -34.64
N ALA A 682 27.19 -35.10 -34.87
CA ALA A 682 27.13 -33.72 -35.33
C ALA A 682 27.81 -32.76 -34.34
N PRO A 683 28.40 -31.64 -34.81
CA PRO A 683 28.97 -30.63 -33.93
C PRO A 683 27.96 -30.19 -32.85
N LEU A 684 28.41 -30.18 -31.60
CA LEU A 684 27.72 -29.59 -30.46
C LEU A 684 28.69 -28.60 -29.82
N VAL A 685 28.47 -27.32 -30.08
CA VAL A 685 29.33 -26.24 -29.58
C VAL A 685 28.57 -25.47 -28.51
N PHE A 686 29.15 -25.32 -27.32
CA PHE A 686 28.60 -24.46 -26.29
C PHE A 686 29.54 -23.30 -26.00
N HIS A 687 29.17 -22.12 -26.46
CA HIS A 687 29.92 -20.90 -26.22
C HIS A 687 29.31 -20.11 -25.08
N SER A 688 30.15 -19.77 -24.11
CA SER A 688 29.75 -19.09 -22.88
C SER A 688 30.37 -17.70 -22.80
N PHE A 689 29.55 -16.67 -22.64
CA PHE A 689 30.03 -15.31 -22.46
C PHE A 689 30.24 -14.98 -20.98
N GLU A 690 31.39 -14.40 -20.63
CA GLU A 690 31.76 -14.12 -19.24
C GLU A 690 30.99 -12.95 -18.62
N ARG A 691 30.77 -12.98 -17.29
CA ARG A 691 30.00 -11.96 -16.55
C ARG A 691 30.56 -10.53 -16.68
N GLY A 692 31.86 -10.38 -16.89
CA GLY A 692 32.56 -9.09 -16.94
C GLY A 692 32.22 -8.23 -18.17
N LEU A 693 31.54 -8.79 -19.17
CA LEU A 693 31.21 -8.08 -20.42
C LEU A 693 29.90 -7.28 -20.36
N GLY A 694 29.18 -7.31 -19.23
CA GLY A 694 27.88 -6.63 -19.08
C GLY A 694 26.74 -7.25 -19.89
N LEU A 695 26.97 -8.37 -20.57
CA LEU A 695 26.00 -9.06 -21.41
C LEU A 695 24.92 -9.75 -20.56
N GLY A 696 23.67 -9.28 -20.68
CA GLY A 696 22.49 -9.89 -20.05
C GLY A 696 21.73 -10.85 -20.97
N HIS A 697 20.47 -11.14 -20.65
CA HIS A 697 19.60 -12.06 -21.40
C HIS A 697 19.32 -11.64 -22.85
N ASN A 698 19.22 -10.34 -23.10
CA ASN A 698 18.80 -9.76 -24.37
C ASN A 698 19.95 -9.11 -25.15
N ASN A 699 21.16 -9.07 -24.58
CA ASN A 699 22.25 -8.23 -25.08
C ASN A 699 23.37 -9.06 -25.72
N LEU A 700 23.16 -10.35 -26.01
CA LEU A 700 24.19 -11.16 -26.68
C LEU A 700 24.59 -10.59 -28.05
N CYS A 701 23.68 -9.87 -28.72
CA CYS A 701 23.99 -9.12 -29.95
C CYS A 701 25.09 -8.06 -29.80
N GLU A 702 25.42 -7.63 -28.57
CA GLU A 702 26.50 -6.68 -28.27
C GLU A 702 27.84 -7.37 -28.02
N ALA A 703 27.88 -8.72 -27.96
CA ALA A 703 29.09 -9.45 -27.68
C ALA A 703 30.09 -9.33 -28.84
N PRO A 704 31.34 -8.89 -28.58
CA PRO A 704 32.31 -8.57 -29.63
C PRO A 704 32.71 -9.81 -30.46
N ASP A 705 32.70 -10.98 -29.86
CA ASP A 705 33.08 -12.26 -30.47
C ASP A 705 31.91 -13.05 -31.05
N LEU A 706 30.66 -12.59 -30.92
CA LEU A 706 29.47 -13.33 -31.39
C LEU A 706 29.57 -13.70 -32.87
N LYS A 707 29.94 -12.73 -33.72
CA LYS A 707 30.07 -12.94 -35.17
C LYS A 707 31.12 -14.01 -35.49
N ASP A 708 32.27 -13.95 -34.83
CA ASP A 708 33.36 -14.91 -35.02
C ASP A 708 32.96 -16.33 -34.60
N VAL A 709 32.25 -16.46 -33.47
CA VAL A 709 31.75 -17.74 -32.96
C VAL A 709 30.77 -18.37 -33.95
N VAL A 710 29.80 -17.58 -34.44
CA VAL A 710 28.82 -18.05 -35.42
C VAL A 710 29.50 -18.45 -36.73
N SER A 711 30.41 -17.63 -37.26
CA SER A 711 31.14 -17.94 -38.50
C SER A 711 32.00 -19.19 -38.37
N LYS A 712 32.68 -19.40 -37.23
CA LYS A 712 33.46 -20.63 -36.97
C LYS A 712 32.58 -21.87 -36.94
N PHE A 713 31.46 -21.81 -36.23
CA PHE A 713 30.51 -22.91 -36.17
C PHE A 713 29.95 -23.27 -37.56
N LEU A 714 29.52 -22.28 -38.35
CA LEU A 714 29.03 -22.54 -39.71
C LEU A 714 30.12 -23.09 -40.65
N ALA A 715 31.38 -22.70 -40.46
CA ALA A 715 32.49 -23.30 -41.19
C ALA A 715 32.68 -24.78 -40.83
N GLU A 716 32.48 -25.17 -39.57
CA GLU A 716 32.48 -26.58 -39.14
C GLU A 716 31.31 -27.36 -39.75
N VAL A 717 30.12 -26.77 -39.78
CA VAL A 717 28.93 -27.36 -40.43
C VAL A 717 29.20 -27.59 -41.92
N LYS A 718 29.74 -26.59 -42.63
CA LYS A 718 30.05 -26.69 -44.06
C LYS A 718 31.12 -27.74 -44.36
N LYS A 719 32.15 -27.85 -43.52
CA LYS A 719 33.19 -28.89 -43.66
C LYS A 719 32.59 -30.30 -43.58
N ARG A 720 31.61 -30.50 -42.71
CA ARG A 720 30.91 -31.79 -42.58
C ARG A 720 30.03 -32.07 -43.79
N ASP A 721 29.23 -31.10 -44.22
CA ASP A 721 28.30 -31.27 -45.35
C ASP A 721 29.05 -31.48 -46.68
N GLY A 722 30.30 -31.00 -46.79
CA GLY A 722 31.18 -31.26 -47.95
C GLY A 722 32.05 -32.52 -47.86
N ALA A 723 31.95 -33.31 -46.78
CA ALA A 723 32.74 -34.53 -46.56
C ALA A 723 31.99 -35.84 -46.92
N TYR A 724 30.86 -35.74 -47.63
CA TYR A 724 30.05 -36.87 -48.08
C TYR A 724 29.72 -36.80 -49.58
#